data_AF-A0A7S4MZ31-F1
#
_entry.id   AF-A0A7S4MZ31-F1
#
_cell.length_a   1.000
_cell.length_b   1.000
_cell.length_c   1.000
_cell.angle_alpha   90.00
_cell.angle_beta   90.00
_cell.angle_gamma   90.00
#
_symmetry.space_group_name_H-M   'P 1'
#
loop_
_entity.id
_entity.type
_entity.pdbx_description
1 polymer ?
#
loop_
_entity_poly.entity_id
_entity_poly.type
_entity_poly.pdbx_seq_one_letter_code
_entity_poly.pdbx_strand_id
1 'polypeptide(L)'
;KSKAHKLLGIGAPGGGSAGPGVKQSRPNRVTFGPQLDQQSRGSSFASHGNTSNSSGGEDGTGGPSRSRSHGRDSTRGPQDNLVRGADRTYHTRKTIDHMELLFATDFEDLVQSERIKDWVCSFRRLDPRFTILKYFNDIALGGVEDIDTKGVTRAELVAPLLQIFRRAAVFTVWRPTSMVSIKKMMLGHGTGKGLNVKGKSARDGKLSGYVPFVQIHDEKHKIMIRELPKDAQIRVFYRKPQQRREAVERLEAVRGEMLKAVEEAKVLCALDGTHPDHDEEADKKAVELVRKWDMEDPSIALIDSYGNNKGWGPFAQCYGVEISERLFWEAYIVRESVEREPGSEYDTKRPSIPEFQDMNFVSTRVWKPDMYPRAVVWQYANPKENEGPMDPRTLLLAYEENNKVLPVVSDFDCFLVGTRGVSYKEQLPPEQVEIMDWCITHIENTLDKPGPQPWSRRWLDVLKYHKPTGKAAKVPKFGYADPKSYSIMRYAVGRLKENGAVRHGAECFNYNFPQDLDDEYLVILGDADAGKVPWMYCNEAELRDVLCQKIKQGFTFPINPKWVLCDPGWKKVYDLLAASQKANVQDSLNCWYPPSSGMRERIEGISDRHPNGFVQIEIDDGKDEHHGGLQQNGSVGKRRSHLPQRSVMDAGEAMDIAELELEHYEALQRAKRRLFILLQWVMLGQRRKKRGGVDEVGFDKKAESEKTRQFLHELERKNRESSLRRGSHNANNTARDDKQTITG
;
A
#
# COMPACT_ATOMS: atom_id res chain seq x y z
N LYS A 1 -9.62 -35.65 38.04
CA LYS A 1 -9.20 -36.02 39.41
C LYS A 1 -9.05 -34.74 40.21
N SER A 2 -10.04 -34.51 41.09
CA SER A 2 -10.06 -33.67 42.31
C SER A 2 -9.22 -32.39 42.37
N LYS A 3 -9.89 -31.23 42.34
CA LYS A 3 -10.14 -30.44 43.57
C LYS A 3 -11.25 -29.40 43.32
N ALA A 4 -12.34 -29.55 44.04
CA ALA A 4 -13.43 -28.58 44.18
C ALA A 4 -13.96 -28.68 45.61
N HIS A 5 -14.23 -27.53 46.23
CA HIS A 5 -15.16 -27.22 47.33
C HIS A 5 -14.80 -25.79 47.80
N LYS A 6 -15.70 -24.86 48.15
CA LYS A 6 -17.13 -24.89 48.52
C LYS A 6 -17.58 -23.41 48.62
N LEU A 7 -18.81 -23.06 48.25
CA LEU A 7 -19.79 -22.37 49.11
C LEU A 7 -21.08 -22.03 48.34
N LEU A 8 -22.21 -22.37 48.97
CA LEU A 8 -23.61 -22.14 48.58
C LEU A 8 -24.24 -21.16 49.58
N GLY A 9 -25.27 -20.44 49.14
CA GLY A 9 -26.23 -19.67 49.97
C GLY A 9 -26.95 -18.64 49.09
N ILE A 10 -28.00 -19.00 48.36
CA ILE A 10 -29.44 -19.02 48.73
C ILE A 10 -29.98 -17.63 49.10
N GLY A 11 -30.90 -17.13 48.27
CA GLY A 11 -31.78 -15.99 48.54
C GLY A 11 -32.78 -15.75 47.39
N ALA A 12 -33.99 -16.27 47.54
CA ALA A 12 -35.25 -15.91 46.85
C ALA A 12 -36.36 -16.01 47.93
N PRO A 13 -37.60 -15.48 47.81
CA PRO A 13 -38.36 -15.23 46.56
C PRO A 13 -39.36 -14.02 46.56
N GLY A 14 -40.06 -13.86 45.43
CA GLY A 14 -41.34 -13.14 45.27
C GLY A 14 -41.48 -12.60 43.83
N GLY A 15 -42.56 -12.72 43.07
CA GLY A 15 -43.90 -13.29 43.23
C GLY A 15 -44.84 -12.65 42.18
N GLY A 16 -45.62 -13.46 41.43
CA GLY A 16 -46.78 -13.07 40.58
C GLY A 16 -46.47 -12.39 39.22
N SER A 17 -47.25 -12.51 38.14
CA SER A 17 -48.50 -13.21 37.82
C SER A 17 -48.79 -13.11 36.30
N ALA A 18 -49.35 -14.18 35.70
CA ALA A 18 -50.36 -14.24 34.62
C ALA A 18 -50.26 -13.43 33.30
N GLY A 19 -49.96 -14.16 32.19
CA GLY A 19 -50.62 -14.25 30.85
C GLY A 19 -51.23 -13.05 30.07
N PRO A 20 -51.82 -13.28 28.87
CA PRO A 20 -51.42 -14.17 27.77
C PRO A 20 -51.51 -13.54 26.35
N GLY A 21 -50.83 -14.16 25.38
CA GLY A 21 -51.31 -14.34 23.99
C GLY A 21 -51.08 -13.23 22.93
N VAL A 22 -50.59 -13.63 21.75
CA VAL A 22 -51.25 -13.49 20.42
C VAL A 22 -50.24 -13.57 19.26
N LYS A 23 -50.46 -14.61 18.43
CA LYS A 23 -50.33 -14.79 16.97
C LYS A 23 -49.08 -14.28 16.21
N GLN A 24 -48.41 -15.27 15.61
CA GLN A 24 -47.52 -15.14 14.45
C GLN A 24 -48.32 -14.86 13.16
N SER A 25 -47.83 -13.96 12.32
CA SER A 25 -48.21 -13.81 10.91
C SER A 25 -46.96 -13.90 10.02
N ARG A 26 -47.08 -14.67 8.93
CA ARG A 26 -46.09 -14.82 7.85
C ARG A 26 -46.29 -13.71 6.80
N PRO A 27 -45.24 -13.26 6.09
CA PRO A 27 -45.42 -12.47 4.88
C PRO A 27 -45.36 -13.30 3.59
N ASN A 28 -46.16 -12.83 2.63
CA ASN A 28 -46.45 -13.42 1.34
C ASN A 28 -45.30 -13.34 0.32
N ARG A 29 -45.31 -14.34 -0.56
CA ARG A 29 -44.47 -14.56 -1.73
C ARG A 29 -45.15 -13.89 -2.94
N VAL A 30 -44.45 -13.00 -3.64
CA VAL A 30 -44.88 -12.42 -4.92
C VAL A 30 -44.12 -13.12 -6.04
N THR A 31 -44.89 -13.68 -6.98
CA THR A 31 -44.47 -14.30 -8.23
C THR A 31 -44.49 -13.27 -9.37
N PHE A 32 -43.46 -13.26 -10.23
CA PHE A 32 -43.51 -12.64 -11.55
C PHE A 32 -43.29 -13.70 -12.63
N GLY A 33 -44.15 -13.69 -13.64
CA GLY A 33 -44.01 -14.40 -14.91
C GLY A 33 -44.00 -13.43 -16.10
N PRO A 34 -43.63 -13.87 -17.32
CA PRO A 34 -43.08 -13.01 -18.37
C PRO A 34 -43.96 -12.88 -19.63
N GLN A 35 -43.76 -11.82 -20.42
CA GLN A 35 -44.18 -11.65 -21.84
C GLN A 35 -43.27 -10.56 -22.47
N LEU A 36 -42.37 -10.88 -23.41
CA LEU A 36 -42.49 -11.02 -24.87
C LEU A 36 -42.73 -9.69 -25.65
N ASP A 37 -41.62 -9.19 -26.19
CA ASP A 37 -41.32 -8.89 -27.60
C ASP A 37 -42.09 -7.88 -28.48
N GLN A 38 -41.23 -7.15 -29.22
CA GLN A 38 -41.38 -6.49 -30.53
C GLN A 38 -42.16 -5.16 -30.64
N GLN A 39 -41.43 -4.09 -30.97
CA GLN A 39 -41.53 -3.47 -32.31
C GLN A 39 -40.38 -2.48 -32.58
N SER A 40 -39.90 -2.57 -33.82
CA SER A 40 -38.89 -1.74 -34.47
C SER A 40 -39.51 -0.52 -35.17
N ARG A 41 -38.70 0.54 -35.35
CA ARG A 41 -38.72 1.67 -36.33
C ARG A 41 -38.11 2.88 -35.61
N GLY A 42 -37.12 3.64 -36.10
CA GLY A 42 -36.69 3.93 -37.47
C GLY A 42 -37.04 5.40 -37.79
N SER A 43 -36.06 6.17 -38.31
CA SER A 43 -36.11 7.56 -38.84
C SER A 43 -36.20 8.71 -37.80
N SER A 44 -35.29 9.69 -37.70
CA SER A 44 -34.63 10.65 -38.63
C SER A 44 -35.47 11.91 -38.94
N PHE A 45 -34.77 13.05 -39.10
CA PHE A 45 -35.22 14.43 -39.41
C PHE A 45 -35.74 15.25 -38.22
N ALA A 46 -35.52 16.56 -38.08
CA ALA A 46 -34.70 17.53 -38.80
C ALA A 46 -34.60 18.82 -37.98
N SER A 47 -33.56 19.58 -38.32
CA SER A 47 -33.39 21.02 -38.14
C SER A 47 -34.68 21.84 -38.28
N HIS A 48 -34.86 22.85 -37.41
CA HIS A 48 -35.44 24.15 -37.76
C HIS A 48 -34.71 25.22 -36.95
N GLY A 49 -34.31 26.29 -37.64
CA GLY A 49 -33.68 27.46 -37.04
C GLY A 49 -34.66 28.60 -36.80
N ASN A 50 -34.01 29.75 -36.57
CA ASN A 50 -34.50 31.12 -36.66
C ASN A 50 -35.12 31.82 -35.43
N THR A 51 -34.40 32.90 -35.06
CA THR A 51 -34.86 34.29 -34.84
C THR A 51 -35.60 34.58 -33.54
N SER A 52 -35.48 35.75 -32.88
CA SER A 52 -34.70 36.98 -33.03
C SER A 52 -35.06 37.92 -31.85
N ASN A 53 -34.20 38.91 -31.60
CA ASN A 53 -34.50 40.25 -31.06
C ASN A 53 -34.94 40.48 -29.61
N SER A 54 -34.18 41.35 -28.93
CA SER A 54 -34.55 42.71 -28.42
C SER A 54 -33.62 43.04 -27.23
N SER A 55 -32.69 44.00 -27.27
CA SER A 55 -32.73 45.48 -27.45
C SER A 55 -32.86 46.28 -26.14
N GLY A 56 -32.00 47.30 -26.00
CA GLY A 56 -32.08 48.43 -25.05
C GLY A 56 -31.03 48.33 -23.94
N GLY A 57 -30.16 49.30 -23.64
CA GLY A 57 -29.95 50.73 -23.99
C GLY A 57 -29.08 51.30 -22.83
N GLU A 58 -27.94 51.96 -23.10
CA GLU A 58 -27.69 53.42 -22.91
C GLU A 58 -28.04 53.94 -21.49
N ASP A 59 -27.31 54.81 -20.79
CA ASP A 59 -26.18 55.71 -21.03
C ASP A 59 -25.76 56.28 -19.64
N GLY A 60 -24.60 56.95 -19.50
CA GLY A 60 -24.36 57.76 -18.30
C GLY A 60 -22.93 58.19 -18.02
N THR A 61 -22.52 59.28 -18.67
CA THR A 61 -21.28 60.03 -18.47
C THR A 61 -21.33 60.95 -17.24
N GLY A 62 -20.16 61.27 -16.65
CA GLY A 62 -20.05 62.36 -15.67
C GLY A 62 -18.71 62.42 -14.91
N GLY A 63 -17.74 63.20 -15.42
CA GLY A 63 -16.70 63.86 -14.60
C GLY A 63 -17.21 65.22 -14.08
N PRO A 64 -16.52 65.91 -13.14
CA PRO A 64 -15.30 66.67 -13.50
C PRO A 64 -14.21 66.91 -12.39
N SER A 65 -12.95 67.00 -12.85
CA SER A 65 -11.93 68.07 -12.67
C SER A 65 -11.47 68.69 -11.32
N ARG A 66 -10.12 68.85 -11.23
CA ARG A 66 -9.26 69.89 -10.56
C ARG A 66 -9.02 69.76 -9.03
N SER A 67 -7.86 70.07 -8.40
CA SER A 67 -6.59 70.76 -8.77
C SER A 67 -5.51 70.70 -7.64
N ARG A 68 -4.21 70.68 -8.03
CA ARG A 68 -2.96 71.30 -7.46
C ARG A 68 -2.71 71.51 -5.94
N SER A 69 -1.50 71.10 -5.49
CA SER A 69 -0.45 71.91 -4.77
C SER A 69 0.82 71.03 -4.59
N HIS A 70 2.04 71.42 -5.03
CA HIS A 70 3.08 72.33 -4.48
C HIS A 70 3.80 71.88 -3.20
N GLY A 71 5.13 71.70 -3.29
CA GLY A 71 6.11 71.55 -2.20
C GLY A 71 7.43 70.93 -2.72
N ARG A 72 8.34 71.70 -3.33
CA ARG A 72 9.65 72.14 -2.79
C ARG A 72 10.21 71.26 -1.66
N ASP A 73 11.36 70.63 -1.88
CA ASP A 73 12.54 70.89 -1.05
C ASP A 73 13.86 70.59 -1.77
N SER A 74 14.89 71.29 -1.35
CA SER A 74 16.20 71.48 -1.98
C SER A 74 17.31 71.06 -1.02
N THR A 75 18.33 70.33 -1.50
CA THR A 75 19.68 70.37 -0.89
C THR A 75 20.77 70.20 -1.95
N ARG A 76 21.76 71.11 -1.88
CA ARG A 76 23.00 71.23 -2.66
C ARG A 76 24.05 70.25 -2.08
N GLY A 77 24.82 69.51 -2.89
CA GLY A 77 26.14 69.87 -3.46
C GLY A 77 27.18 68.77 -3.08
N PRO A 78 28.46 68.78 -3.55
CA PRO A 78 29.11 69.62 -4.55
C PRO A 78 29.83 68.86 -5.69
N GLN A 79 30.14 69.67 -6.72
CA GLN A 79 31.21 69.63 -7.73
C GLN A 79 32.17 68.44 -7.81
N ASP A 80 32.34 67.91 -9.03
CA ASP A 80 33.67 67.78 -9.63
C ASP A 80 33.62 67.97 -11.16
N ASN A 81 34.56 68.80 -11.63
CA ASN A 81 34.85 69.05 -13.03
C ASN A 81 35.68 67.89 -13.59
N LEU A 82 35.47 67.45 -14.83
CA LEU A 82 36.55 67.33 -15.82
C LEU A 82 36.02 67.00 -17.24
N VAL A 83 36.45 67.85 -18.18
CA VAL A 83 36.81 67.57 -19.58
C VAL A 83 35.73 67.35 -20.65
N ARG A 84 35.70 68.37 -21.52
CA ARG A 84 35.21 68.48 -22.89
C ARG A 84 35.56 67.27 -23.78
N GLY A 85 34.56 66.79 -24.50
CA GLY A 85 34.72 66.02 -25.74
C GLY A 85 33.42 66.11 -26.54
N ALA A 86 33.44 66.89 -27.62
CA ALA A 86 32.31 67.13 -28.48
C ALA A 86 32.02 65.91 -29.36
N ASP A 87 30.78 65.42 -29.38
CA ASP A 87 30.14 65.04 -30.63
C ASP A 87 28.62 65.03 -30.47
N ARG A 88 27.95 65.95 -31.18
CA ARG A 88 26.48 66.04 -31.24
C ARG A 88 26.00 65.20 -32.41
N THR A 89 25.66 63.94 -32.17
CA THR A 89 24.78 63.18 -33.06
C THR A 89 23.37 63.19 -32.49
N TYR A 90 22.48 63.94 -33.13
CA TYR A 90 21.04 63.85 -32.89
C TYR A 90 20.56 62.46 -33.32
N HIS A 91 20.48 61.52 -32.37
CA HIS A 91 19.68 60.32 -32.55
C HIS A 91 18.21 60.69 -32.37
N THR A 92 17.54 60.93 -33.48
CA THR A 92 16.08 60.84 -33.54
C THR A 92 15.67 59.50 -32.96
N ARG A 93 14.80 59.50 -31.93
CA ARG A 93 14.11 58.30 -31.47
C ARG A 93 13.33 57.74 -32.66
N LYS A 94 13.92 56.79 -33.39
CA LYS A 94 13.15 55.88 -34.23
C LYS A 94 12.16 55.20 -33.29
N THR A 95 10.88 55.44 -33.52
CA THR A 95 9.82 54.53 -33.10
C THR A 95 10.25 53.13 -33.51
N ILE A 96 10.61 52.31 -32.52
CA ILE A 96 10.87 50.88 -32.73
C ILE A 96 9.55 50.34 -33.25
N ASP A 97 9.51 49.99 -34.53
CA ASP A 97 8.37 49.31 -35.11
C ASP A 97 8.31 47.92 -34.47
N HIS A 98 7.32 47.71 -33.60
CA HIS A 98 7.10 46.42 -32.93
C HIS A 98 6.88 45.29 -33.95
N MET A 99 6.50 45.58 -35.19
CA MET A 99 6.45 44.61 -36.28
C MET A 99 7.86 44.20 -36.72
N GLU A 100 8.79 45.15 -36.86
CA GLU A 100 10.17 44.85 -37.28
C GLU A 100 10.89 43.99 -36.23
N LEU A 101 10.58 44.15 -34.94
CA LEU A 101 11.09 43.29 -33.87
C LEU A 101 10.45 41.88 -33.85
N LEU A 102 9.20 41.74 -34.31
CA LEU A 102 8.51 40.45 -34.48
C LEU A 102 9.03 39.65 -35.69
N PHE A 103 9.62 40.33 -36.68
CA PHE A 103 10.23 39.70 -37.86
C PHE A 103 11.77 39.64 -37.82
N ALA A 104 12.42 40.26 -36.83
CA ALA A 104 13.88 40.24 -36.65
C ALA A 104 14.41 38.97 -35.95
N THR A 105 13.54 38.21 -35.28
CA THR A 105 13.83 36.83 -34.90
C THR A 105 13.38 35.93 -36.03
N ASP A 106 14.29 35.10 -36.55
CA ASP A 106 13.94 34.08 -37.53
C ASP A 106 12.75 33.26 -36.98
N PHE A 107 11.65 33.23 -37.72
CA PHE A 107 10.46 32.48 -37.33
C PHE A 107 10.82 31.00 -37.08
N GLU A 108 11.82 30.49 -37.80
CA GLU A 108 12.37 29.15 -37.60
C GLU A 108 12.99 29.00 -36.20
N ASP A 109 13.76 29.98 -35.73
CA ASP A 109 14.36 29.98 -34.38
C ASP A 109 13.30 30.03 -33.28
N LEU A 110 12.24 30.82 -33.46
CA LEU A 110 11.12 30.87 -32.51
C LEU A 110 10.38 29.53 -32.45
N VAL A 111 10.04 28.96 -33.60
CA VAL A 111 9.37 27.65 -33.69
C VAL A 111 10.27 26.56 -33.10
N GLN A 112 11.57 26.57 -33.38
CA GLN A 112 12.52 25.63 -32.81
C GLN A 112 12.63 25.77 -31.29
N SER A 113 12.72 27.00 -30.79
CA SER A 113 12.73 27.30 -29.35
C SER A 113 11.45 26.80 -28.65
N GLU A 114 10.28 27.04 -29.22
CA GLU A 114 9.01 26.54 -28.67
C GLU A 114 8.90 25.01 -28.74
N ARG A 115 9.41 24.37 -29.81
CA ARG A 115 9.49 22.90 -29.90
C ARG A 115 10.44 22.31 -28.87
N ILE A 116 11.59 22.94 -28.64
CA ILE A 116 12.53 22.52 -27.58
C ILE A 116 11.88 22.70 -26.22
N LYS A 117 11.19 23.82 -25.96
CA LYS A 117 10.45 24.03 -24.71
C LYS A 117 9.37 22.98 -24.51
N ASP A 118 8.53 22.68 -25.50
CA ASP A 118 7.49 21.64 -25.38
C ASP A 118 8.11 20.25 -25.21
N TRP A 119 9.19 19.95 -25.93
CA TRP A 119 9.93 18.70 -25.76
C TRP A 119 10.52 18.56 -24.35
N VAL A 120 11.18 19.60 -23.82
CA VAL A 120 11.70 19.61 -22.44
C VAL A 120 10.55 19.50 -21.42
N CYS A 121 9.46 20.24 -21.63
CA CYS A 121 8.25 20.15 -20.81
C CYS A 121 7.61 18.76 -20.87
N SER A 122 7.76 18.02 -21.97
CA SER A 122 7.24 16.67 -22.09
C SER A 122 7.84 15.70 -21.06
N PHE A 123 9.13 15.85 -20.71
CA PHE A 123 9.75 15.05 -19.65
C PHE A 123 9.17 15.37 -18.27
N ARG A 124 8.89 16.65 -18.00
CA ARG A 124 8.22 17.06 -16.77
C ARG A 124 6.83 16.41 -16.66
N ARG A 125 6.12 16.23 -17.78
CA ARG A 125 4.81 15.55 -17.82
C ARG A 125 4.90 14.05 -17.48
N LEU A 126 6.08 13.44 -17.56
CA LEU A 126 6.31 12.04 -17.19
C LEU A 126 6.68 11.87 -15.71
N ASP A 127 7.13 12.93 -15.03
CA ASP A 127 7.49 12.88 -13.61
C ASP A 127 6.25 12.56 -12.76
N PRO A 128 6.22 11.43 -12.03
CA PRO A 128 5.13 11.08 -11.13
C PRO A 128 4.69 12.19 -10.18
N ARG A 129 5.59 13.02 -9.67
CA ARG A 129 5.25 14.14 -8.78
C ARG A 129 4.41 15.18 -9.50
N PHE A 130 4.76 15.45 -10.76
CA PHE A 130 4.01 16.36 -11.60
C PHE A 130 2.65 15.76 -12.01
N THR A 131 2.57 14.46 -12.30
CA THR A 131 1.29 13.83 -12.63
C THR A 131 0.34 13.78 -11.44
N ILE A 132 0.87 13.54 -10.23
CA ILE A 132 0.14 13.68 -8.96
C ILE A 132 -0.36 15.12 -8.78
N LEU A 133 0.53 16.11 -8.88
CA LEU A 133 0.16 17.52 -8.81
C LEU A 133 -0.96 17.87 -9.79
N LYS A 134 -0.80 17.48 -11.06
CA LYS A 134 -1.79 17.73 -12.11
C LYS A 134 -3.14 17.12 -11.77
N TYR A 135 -3.16 15.89 -11.27
CA TYR A 135 -4.38 15.24 -10.82
C TYR A 135 -5.06 16.03 -9.71
N PHE A 136 -4.34 16.43 -8.66
CA PHE A 136 -4.95 17.17 -7.54
C PHE A 136 -5.33 18.62 -7.91
N ASN A 137 -4.64 19.25 -8.86
CA ASN A 137 -5.05 20.53 -9.44
C ASN A 137 -6.37 20.39 -10.23
N ASP A 138 -6.52 19.33 -11.01
CA ASP A 138 -7.77 19.03 -11.72
C ASP A 138 -8.94 18.82 -10.74
N ILE A 139 -8.70 18.11 -9.63
CA ILE A 139 -9.66 17.95 -8.53
C ILE A 139 -10.04 19.28 -7.91
N ALA A 140 -9.04 20.13 -7.62
CA ALA A 140 -9.27 21.45 -7.04
C ALA A 140 -10.12 22.35 -7.95
N LEU A 141 -9.97 22.21 -9.27
CA LEU A 141 -10.72 22.97 -10.26
C LEU A 141 -12.15 22.46 -10.45
N GLY A 142 -12.32 21.15 -10.67
CA GLY A 142 -13.65 20.55 -10.87
C GLY A 142 -14.53 20.59 -9.63
N GLY A 143 -13.90 20.54 -8.45
CA GLY A 143 -14.56 20.27 -7.17
C GLY A 143 -14.66 18.77 -6.93
N VAL A 144 -14.68 18.36 -5.67
CA VAL A 144 -14.70 16.94 -5.28
C VAL A 144 -16.12 16.34 -5.30
N GLU A 145 -17.15 17.18 -5.24
CA GLU A 145 -18.54 16.71 -5.06
C GLU A 145 -19.08 15.88 -6.23
N ASP A 146 -18.60 16.13 -7.45
CA ASP A 146 -19.10 15.47 -8.66
C ASP A 146 -18.15 14.38 -9.18
N ILE A 147 -17.10 14.00 -8.43
CA ILE A 147 -16.08 13.09 -8.95
C ILE A 147 -16.65 11.71 -9.29
N ASP A 148 -17.61 11.22 -8.50
CA ASP A 148 -18.25 9.92 -8.72
C ASP A 148 -19.23 9.94 -9.89
N THR A 149 -19.86 11.09 -10.17
CA THR A 149 -20.89 11.23 -11.22
C THR A 149 -20.33 11.70 -12.57
N LYS A 150 -19.35 12.61 -12.55
CA LYS A 150 -18.79 13.27 -13.75
C LYS A 150 -17.32 12.95 -14.00
N GLY A 151 -16.68 12.22 -13.09
CA GLY A 151 -15.24 12.03 -13.12
C GLY A 151 -14.47 13.32 -12.81
N VAL A 152 -13.17 13.32 -13.11
CA VAL A 152 -12.28 14.45 -12.87
C VAL A 152 -12.24 15.36 -14.08
N THR A 153 -12.71 16.60 -13.94
CA THR A 153 -12.59 17.63 -14.98
C THR A 153 -11.12 17.98 -15.20
N ARG A 154 -10.62 17.85 -16.44
CA ARG A 154 -9.24 18.21 -16.77
C ARG A 154 -9.09 19.72 -16.85
N ALA A 155 -8.13 20.29 -16.12
CA ALA A 155 -7.89 21.73 -16.11
C ALA A 155 -7.50 22.30 -17.48
N GLU A 156 -6.88 21.46 -18.32
CA GLU A 156 -6.54 21.79 -19.71
C GLU A 156 -7.76 22.10 -20.59
N LEU A 157 -8.96 21.66 -20.18
CA LEU A 157 -10.20 21.90 -20.91
C LEU A 157 -10.95 23.14 -20.41
N VAL A 158 -10.45 23.79 -19.36
CA VAL A 158 -11.09 24.95 -18.72
C VAL A 158 -10.33 26.22 -19.12
N ALA A 159 -11.07 27.22 -19.59
CA ALA A 159 -10.49 28.50 -19.99
C ALA A 159 -9.65 29.13 -18.85
N PRO A 160 -8.47 29.73 -19.13
CA PRO A 160 -7.59 30.28 -18.10
C PRO A 160 -8.27 31.24 -17.12
N LEU A 161 -9.19 32.08 -17.59
CA LEU A 161 -9.96 32.99 -16.73
C LEU A 161 -10.86 32.26 -15.72
N LEU A 162 -11.36 31.08 -16.09
CA LEU A 162 -12.17 30.25 -15.19
C LEU A 162 -11.32 29.51 -14.16
N GLN A 163 -10.01 29.37 -14.38
CA GLN A 163 -9.10 28.77 -13.41
C GLN A 163 -8.92 29.64 -12.15
N ILE A 164 -9.29 30.92 -12.20
CA ILE A 164 -9.29 31.83 -11.04
C ILE A 164 -10.41 31.43 -10.05
N PHE A 165 -11.50 30.84 -10.55
CA PHE A 165 -12.65 30.41 -9.74
C PHE A 165 -12.51 28.96 -9.27
N ARG A 166 -11.34 28.59 -8.73
CA ARG A 166 -11.14 27.24 -8.17
C ARG A 166 -12.18 26.97 -7.09
N ARG A 167 -12.90 25.86 -7.21
CA ARG A 167 -13.96 25.46 -6.27
C ARG A 167 -13.39 24.94 -4.95
N ALA A 168 -12.21 24.33 -5.02
CA ALA A 168 -11.48 23.83 -3.87
C ALA A 168 -9.98 24.15 -3.99
N ALA A 169 -9.25 23.91 -2.91
CA ALA A 169 -7.78 23.84 -2.95
C ALA A 169 -7.34 22.53 -2.30
N VAL A 170 -6.28 21.93 -2.83
CA VAL A 170 -5.73 20.66 -2.34
C VAL A 170 -4.22 20.76 -2.21
N PHE A 171 -3.68 20.19 -1.14
CA PHE A 171 -2.26 19.83 -1.03
C PHE A 171 -2.17 18.37 -0.61
N THR A 172 -1.02 17.75 -0.88
CA THR A 172 -0.80 16.35 -0.53
C THR A 172 0.57 16.16 0.09
N VAL A 173 0.65 15.20 1.00
CA VAL A 173 1.89 14.80 1.66
C VAL A 173 2.13 13.33 1.35
N TRP A 174 3.35 12.99 0.99
CA TRP A 174 3.76 11.65 0.58
C TRP A 174 5.03 11.27 1.33
N ARG A 175 5.23 9.97 1.53
CA ARG A 175 6.55 9.46 1.91
C ARG A 175 7.52 9.66 0.73
N PRO A 176 8.81 9.85 0.98
CA PRO A 176 9.78 10.10 -0.07
C PRO A 176 9.99 8.85 -0.93
N THR A 177 9.78 9.00 -2.24
CA THR A 177 10.13 7.98 -3.23
C THR A 177 11.52 8.30 -3.80
N SER A 178 12.38 7.29 -3.91
CA SER A 178 13.75 7.48 -4.42
C SER A 178 13.75 8.05 -5.85
N MET A 179 14.71 8.94 -6.15
CA MET A 179 14.86 9.50 -7.50
C MET A 179 15.12 8.42 -8.57
N VAL A 180 15.71 7.29 -8.18
CA VAL A 180 15.94 6.15 -9.07
C VAL A 180 14.61 5.47 -9.43
N SER A 181 13.73 5.23 -8.45
CA SER A 181 12.37 4.70 -8.67
C SER A 181 11.54 5.65 -9.55
N ILE A 182 11.59 6.95 -9.27
CA ILE A 182 10.95 8.01 -10.08
C ILE A 182 11.43 7.93 -11.53
N LYS A 183 12.75 7.91 -11.77
CA LYS A 183 13.33 7.79 -13.11
C LYS A 183 12.86 6.52 -13.82
N LYS A 184 12.79 5.38 -13.12
CA LYS A 184 12.32 4.12 -13.70
C LYS A 184 10.85 4.18 -14.11
N MET A 185 9.99 4.80 -13.30
CA MET A 185 8.59 5.07 -13.66
C MET A 185 8.48 5.99 -14.88
N MET A 186 9.26 7.08 -14.91
CA MET A 186 9.28 8.01 -16.05
C MET A 186 9.68 7.34 -17.37
N LEU A 187 10.63 6.42 -17.31
CA LEU A 187 11.14 5.69 -18.49
C LEU A 187 10.28 4.48 -18.87
N GLY A 188 9.24 4.16 -18.09
CA GLY A 188 8.50 2.90 -18.26
C GLY A 188 9.36 1.66 -18.03
N HIS A 189 10.45 1.79 -17.26
CA HIS A 189 11.36 0.71 -16.91
C HIS A 189 10.94 -0.02 -15.63
N GLY A 190 9.93 0.48 -14.95
CA GLY A 190 9.31 -0.14 -13.79
C GLY A 190 8.00 0.55 -13.48
N THR A 191 7.21 -0.09 -12.63
CA THR A 191 5.92 0.40 -12.19
C THR A 191 5.88 0.40 -10.66
N GLY A 192 5.22 1.38 -10.04
CA GLY A 192 5.16 1.43 -8.57
C GLY A 192 4.54 0.16 -7.99
N LYS A 193 4.97 -0.25 -6.79
CA LYS A 193 4.42 -1.39 -6.04
C LYS A 193 2.99 -1.08 -5.58
N GLY A 194 2.22 -2.11 -5.28
CA GLY A 194 0.92 -2.01 -4.62
C GLY A 194 0.91 -2.82 -3.33
N LEU A 195 -0.21 -2.79 -2.62
CA LEU A 195 -0.34 -3.41 -1.29
C LEU A 195 -0.04 -4.93 -1.26
N ASN A 196 -0.14 -5.62 -2.40
CA ASN A 196 0.19 -7.04 -2.49
C ASN A 196 1.70 -7.34 -2.58
N VAL A 197 2.55 -6.34 -2.81
CA VAL A 197 4.02 -6.49 -2.82
C VAL A 197 4.60 -5.80 -1.60
N LYS A 198 5.11 -6.61 -0.66
CA LYS A 198 5.69 -6.14 0.60
C LYS A 198 7.23 -6.16 0.63
N GLY A 199 7.85 -6.75 -0.39
CA GLY A 199 9.30 -6.74 -0.56
C GLY A 199 9.87 -5.32 -0.63
N LYS A 200 11.09 -5.16 -0.11
CA LYS A 200 11.77 -3.86 -0.05
C LYS A 200 12.58 -3.59 -1.31
N SER A 201 12.51 -2.36 -1.79
CA SER A 201 13.33 -1.94 -2.92
C SER A 201 14.80 -1.88 -2.52
N ALA A 202 15.69 -2.30 -3.43
CA ALA A 202 17.12 -2.12 -3.29
C ALA A 202 17.44 -0.63 -3.21
N ARG A 203 18.31 -0.23 -2.27
CA ARG A 203 18.72 1.18 -2.10
C ARG A 203 19.85 1.53 -3.06
N ASP A 204 20.70 0.57 -3.38
CA ASP A 204 21.91 0.77 -4.19
C ASP A 204 22.14 -0.38 -5.18
N GLY A 205 23.22 -0.28 -5.96
CA GLY A 205 23.66 -1.27 -6.92
C GLY A 205 22.83 -1.26 -8.21
N LYS A 206 23.07 -2.26 -9.05
CA LYS A 206 22.41 -2.49 -10.34
C LYS A 206 20.90 -2.60 -10.21
N LEU A 207 20.42 -3.14 -9.09
CA LEU A 207 19.00 -3.28 -8.81
C LEU A 207 18.37 -2.07 -8.10
N SER A 208 19.13 -1.00 -7.82
CA SER A 208 18.65 0.19 -7.09
C SER A 208 17.29 0.66 -7.63
N GLY A 209 16.35 0.89 -6.72
CA GLY A 209 14.98 1.32 -7.01
C GLY A 209 14.00 0.19 -7.38
N TYR A 210 14.48 -0.98 -7.86
CA TYR A 210 13.63 -2.16 -8.04
C TYR A 210 13.44 -2.91 -6.72
N VAL A 211 12.42 -3.78 -6.67
CA VAL A 211 12.26 -4.78 -5.59
C VAL A 211 12.89 -6.10 -6.02
N PRO A 212 14.07 -6.49 -5.47
CA PRO A 212 14.62 -7.82 -5.70
C PRO A 212 13.64 -8.89 -5.25
N PHE A 213 13.47 -9.94 -6.04
CA PHE A 213 12.72 -11.11 -5.62
C PHE A 213 13.49 -11.85 -4.51
N VAL A 214 14.82 -11.95 -4.65
CA VAL A 214 15.68 -12.55 -3.64
C VAL A 214 16.08 -11.49 -2.60
N GLN A 215 15.54 -11.59 -1.39
CA GLN A 215 15.77 -10.67 -0.26
C GLN A 215 16.74 -11.24 0.79
N ILE A 216 17.32 -12.41 0.49
CA ILE A 216 18.39 -13.01 1.26
C ILE A 216 19.70 -12.99 0.48
N HIS A 217 20.81 -12.74 1.17
CA HIS A 217 22.16 -12.81 0.62
C HIS A 217 23.17 -13.45 1.58
N ASP A 218 22.73 -13.87 2.77
CA ASP A 218 23.45 -14.85 3.59
C ASP A 218 22.93 -16.25 3.21
N GLU A 219 23.82 -17.12 2.75
CA GLU A 219 23.52 -18.51 2.39
C GLU A 219 22.82 -19.28 3.51
N LYS A 220 23.13 -18.97 4.77
CA LYS A 220 22.50 -19.59 5.96
C LYS A 220 21.02 -19.23 6.07
N HIS A 221 20.57 -18.14 5.45
CA HIS A 221 19.16 -17.76 5.46
C HIS A 221 18.29 -18.60 4.53
N LYS A 222 18.88 -19.37 3.59
CA LYS A 222 18.11 -20.30 2.74
C LYS A 222 17.31 -21.30 3.57
N ILE A 223 17.86 -21.80 4.68
CA ILE A 223 17.19 -22.77 5.56
C ILE A 223 16.14 -22.13 6.49
N MET A 224 16.09 -20.80 6.56
CA MET A 224 15.13 -20.06 7.36
C MET A 224 13.85 -19.72 6.58
N ILE A 225 13.87 -19.86 5.25
CA ILE A 225 12.70 -19.65 4.41
C ILE A 225 11.66 -20.72 4.70
N ARG A 226 10.39 -20.29 4.76
CA ARG A 226 9.29 -21.21 5.08
C ARG A 226 9.15 -22.27 4.00
N GLU A 227 8.64 -23.42 4.44
CA GLU A 227 8.30 -24.50 3.52
C GLU A 227 7.30 -24.02 2.46
N LEU A 228 7.65 -24.25 1.19
CA LEU A 228 6.85 -23.85 0.05
C LEU A 228 5.69 -24.84 -0.15
N PRO A 229 4.45 -24.39 -0.40
CA PRO A 229 3.33 -25.29 -0.66
C PRO A 229 3.58 -26.16 -1.89
N LYS A 230 3.15 -27.42 -1.85
CA LYS A 230 3.32 -28.38 -2.96
C LYS A 230 2.52 -28.01 -4.22
N ASP A 231 1.44 -27.25 -4.05
CA ASP A 231 0.49 -26.83 -5.08
C ASP A 231 0.74 -25.38 -5.55
N ALA A 232 1.70 -24.68 -4.96
CA ALA A 232 2.03 -23.32 -5.35
C ALA A 232 2.81 -23.30 -6.67
N GLN A 233 2.42 -22.38 -7.55
CA GLN A 233 3.01 -22.14 -8.86
C GLN A 233 3.55 -20.71 -8.93
N ILE A 234 4.61 -20.50 -9.69
CA ILE A 234 5.25 -19.21 -9.89
C ILE A 234 5.53 -18.97 -11.37
N ARG A 235 5.39 -17.71 -11.79
CA ARG A 235 5.67 -17.27 -13.15
C ARG A 235 6.97 -16.48 -13.20
N VAL A 236 7.88 -16.89 -14.08
CA VAL A 236 9.16 -16.21 -14.32
C VAL A 236 9.21 -15.75 -15.76
N PHE A 237 9.48 -14.46 -15.98
CA PHE A 237 9.57 -13.85 -17.30
C PHE A 237 11.00 -13.46 -17.66
N TYR A 238 11.35 -13.65 -18.92
CA TYR A 238 12.65 -13.35 -19.50
C TYR A 238 12.49 -12.38 -20.65
N ARG A 239 13.52 -11.57 -20.85
CA ARG A 239 13.57 -10.59 -21.94
C ARG A 239 13.65 -11.24 -23.32
N LYS A 240 14.39 -12.34 -23.46
CA LYS A 240 14.63 -13.02 -24.73
C LYS A 240 14.13 -14.48 -24.71
N PRO A 241 13.66 -15.01 -25.85
CA PRO A 241 13.19 -16.39 -25.91
C PRO A 241 14.34 -17.39 -25.72
N GLN A 242 15.56 -17.01 -26.10
CA GLN A 242 16.76 -17.82 -25.88
C GLN A 242 17.06 -18.01 -24.39
N GLN A 243 17.07 -16.94 -23.60
CA GLN A 243 17.29 -17.02 -22.14
C GLN A 243 16.25 -17.92 -21.48
N ARG A 244 14.97 -17.81 -21.90
CA ARG A 244 13.92 -18.70 -21.44
C ARG A 244 14.23 -20.16 -21.78
N ARG A 245 14.63 -20.47 -23.02
CA ARG A 245 14.94 -21.86 -23.43
C ARG A 245 16.07 -22.46 -22.61
N GLU A 246 17.15 -21.70 -22.40
CA GLU A 246 18.28 -22.13 -21.57
C GLU A 246 17.86 -22.39 -20.12
N ALA A 247 16.99 -21.55 -19.55
CA ALA A 247 16.42 -21.79 -18.23
C ALA A 247 15.52 -23.04 -18.19
N VAL A 248 14.67 -23.24 -19.21
CA VAL A 248 13.79 -24.42 -19.31
C VAL A 248 14.60 -25.71 -19.38
N GLU A 249 15.68 -25.75 -20.16
CA GLU A 249 16.55 -26.92 -20.26
C GLU A 249 17.14 -27.32 -18.90
N ARG A 250 17.62 -26.33 -18.14
CA ARG A 250 18.13 -26.56 -16.77
C ARG A 250 17.02 -26.97 -15.81
N LEU A 251 15.85 -26.32 -15.87
CA LEU A 251 14.69 -26.67 -15.04
C LEU A 251 14.22 -28.11 -15.31
N GLU A 252 14.22 -28.55 -16.56
CA GLU A 252 13.88 -29.92 -16.96
C GLU A 252 14.84 -30.95 -16.33
N ALA A 253 16.15 -30.66 -16.32
CA ALA A 253 17.14 -31.50 -15.68
C ALA A 253 16.93 -31.59 -14.15
N VAL A 254 16.75 -30.45 -13.48
CA VAL A 254 16.49 -30.40 -12.03
C VAL A 254 15.18 -31.10 -11.68
N ARG A 255 14.13 -30.89 -12.47
CA ARG A 255 12.83 -31.54 -12.30
C ARG A 255 12.97 -33.06 -12.35
N GLY A 256 13.67 -33.60 -13.35
CA GLY A 256 13.87 -35.04 -13.51
C GLY A 256 14.57 -35.67 -12.30
N GLU A 257 15.60 -34.99 -11.77
CA GLU A 257 16.30 -35.39 -10.56
C GLU A 257 15.37 -35.37 -9.33
N MET A 258 14.64 -34.27 -9.13
CA MET A 258 13.73 -34.12 -8.00
C MET A 258 12.65 -35.19 -7.97
N LEU A 259 12.00 -35.45 -9.11
CA LEU A 259 10.94 -36.45 -9.21
C LEU A 259 11.44 -37.86 -8.91
N LYS A 260 12.61 -38.22 -9.45
CA LYS A 260 13.24 -39.51 -9.19
C LYS A 260 13.57 -39.68 -7.71
N ALA A 261 14.21 -38.67 -7.10
CA ALA A 261 14.58 -38.72 -5.69
C ALA A 261 13.36 -38.79 -4.75
N VAL A 262 12.28 -38.07 -5.07
CA VAL A 262 11.03 -38.13 -4.31
C VAL A 262 10.38 -39.51 -4.42
N GLU A 263 10.38 -40.14 -5.59
CA GLU A 263 9.86 -41.50 -5.77
C GLU A 263 10.64 -42.52 -4.95
N GLU A 264 11.97 -42.49 -5.02
CA GLU A 264 12.85 -43.34 -4.22
C GLU A 264 12.64 -43.13 -2.71
N ALA A 265 12.54 -41.86 -2.27
CA ALA A 265 12.30 -41.51 -0.88
C ALA A 265 10.90 -41.95 -0.40
N LYS A 266 9.87 -41.89 -1.25
CA LYS A 266 8.53 -42.40 -0.93
C LYS A 266 8.53 -43.92 -0.75
N VAL A 267 9.30 -44.65 -1.57
CA VAL A 267 9.47 -46.10 -1.40
C VAL A 267 10.13 -46.41 -0.05
N LEU A 268 11.20 -45.69 0.30
CA LEU A 268 11.85 -45.83 1.61
C LEU A 268 10.90 -45.53 2.77
N CYS A 269 10.15 -44.42 2.69
CA CYS A 269 9.16 -44.05 3.72
C CYS A 269 8.00 -45.06 3.86
N ALA A 270 7.78 -45.93 2.88
CA ALA A 270 6.73 -46.94 2.89
C ALA A 270 7.19 -48.29 3.47
N LEU A 271 8.50 -48.50 3.65
CA LEU A 271 9.02 -49.69 4.31
C LEU A 271 8.67 -49.65 5.79
N ASP A 272 8.18 -50.78 6.33
CA ASP A 272 7.89 -50.90 7.75
C ASP A 272 9.21 -51.00 8.54
N GLY A 273 9.23 -50.47 9.77
CA GLY A 273 10.42 -50.42 10.64
C GLY A 273 10.97 -51.79 11.08
N THR A 274 10.40 -52.87 10.54
CA THR A 274 10.84 -54.25 10.69
C THR A 274 11.77 -54.71 9.56
N HIS A 275 12.03 -53.87 8.55
CA HIS A 275 12.95 -54.20 7.47
C HIS A 275 14.39 -54.30 8.00
N PRO A 276 15.14 -55.37 7.68
CA PRO A 276 16.50 -55.58 8.19
C PRO A 276 17.51 -54.47 7.80
N ASP A 277 17.19 -53.68 6.78
CA ASP A 277 17.99 -52.53 6.31
C ASP A 277 17.48 -51.17 6.80
N HIS A 278 16.66 -51.12 7.86
CA HIS A 278 16.13 -49.86 8.40
C HIS A 278 17.24 -48.98 9.01
N ASP A 279 17.49 -47.83 8.37
CA ASP A 279 18.36 -46.76 8.85
C ASP A 279 17.51 -45.52 9.18
N GLU A 280 17.40 -45.20 10.47
CA GLU A 280 16.60 -44.08 10.96
C GLU A 280 17.05 -42.73 10.37
N GLU A 281 18.34 -42.58 10.06
CA GLU A 281 18.88 -41.37 9.46
C GLU A 281 18.51 -41.28 7.97
N ALA A 282 18.51 -42.41 7.27
CA ALA A 282 18.03 -42.49 5.89
C ALA A 282 16.54 -42.16 5.79
N ASP A 283 15.73 -42.65 6.73
CA ASP A 283 14.29 -42.35 6.80
C ASP A 283 14.03 -40.86 7.07
N LYS A 284 14.77 -40.25 8.00
CA LYS A 284 14.67 -38.80 8.26
C LYS A 284 15.00 -37.99 7.01
N LYS A 285 16.06 -38.36 6.29
CA LYS A 285 16.45 -37.71 5.03
C LYS A 285 15.41 -37.91 3.94
N ALA A 286 14.85 -39.12 3.81
CA ALA A 286 13.79 -39.43 2.86
C ALA A 286 12.54 -38.59 3.14
N VAL A 287 12.09 -38.52 4.39
CA VAL A 287 10.96 -37.68 4.81
C VAL A 287 11.24 -36.20 4.54
N GLU A 288 12.43 -35.71 4.85
CA GLU A 288 12.80 -34.33 4.57
C GLU A 288 12.83 -34.02 3.07
N LEU A 289 13.34 -34.94 2.26
CA LEU A 289 13.40 -34.81 0.81
C LEU A 289 12.00 -34.79 0.20
N VAL A 290 11.12 -35.72 0.58
CA VAL A 290 9.70 -35.70 0.18
C VAL A 290 9.06 -34.39 0.62
N ARG A 291 9.30 -33.96 1.85
CA ARG A 291 8.77 -32.69 2.37
C ARG A 291 9.23 -31.48 1.55
N LYS A 292 10.48 -31.44 1.08
CA LYS A 292 11.03 -30.30 0.33
C LYS A 292 10.70 -30.33 -1.17
N TRP A 293 10.74 -31.51 -1.80
CA TRP A 293 10.75 -31.66 -3.25
C TRP A 293 9.44 -32.21 -3.83
N ASP A 294 8.58 -32.86 -3.05
CA ASP A 294 7.29 -33.37 -3.55
C ASP A 294 6.41 -32.22 -4.04
N MET A 295 5.87 -32.33 -5.26
CA MET A 295 5.07 -31.26 -5.87
C MET A 295 3.83 -31.85 -6.53
N GLU A 296 2.73 -31.10 -6.49
CA GLU A 296 1.45 -31.56 -7.03
C GLU A 296 1.41 -31.47 -8.56
N ASP A 297 2.00 -30.42 -9.12
CA ASP A 297 2.15 -30.23 -10.56
C ASP A 297 3.61 -29.89 -10.90
N PRO A 298 4.37 -30.86 -11.45
CA PRO A 298 5.75 -30.66 -11.87
C PRO A 298 5.89 -30.07 -13.29
N SER A 299 4.79 -29.75 -13.98
CA SER A 299 4.87 -29.28 -15.36
C SER A 299 5.63 -27.96 -15.49
N ILE A 300 6.24 -27.75 -16.66
CA ILE A 300 6.89 -26.49 -17.06
C ILE A 300 6.10 -25.93 -18.24
N ALA A 301 5.20 -24.98 -17.96
CA ALA A 301 4.34 -24.40 -18.97
C ALA A 301 4.96 -23.13 -19.57
N LEU A 302 5.06 -23.05 -20.89
CA LEU A 302 5.58 -21.87 -21.59
C LEU A 302 4.49 -20.78 -21.74
N ILE A 303 4.89 -19.52 -21.58
CA ILE A 303 4.01 -18.35 -21.73
C ILE A 303 4.55 -17.46 -22.85
N ASP A 304 3.84 -17.38 -23.98
CA ASP A 304 4.22 -16.59 -25.17
C ASP A 304 3.27 -15.41 -25.46
N SER A 305 2.26 -15.18 -24.60
CA SER A 305 1.23 -14.14 -24.80
C SER A 305 1.80 -12.72 -24.95
N TYR A 306 3.02 -12.48 -24.49
CA TYR A 306 3.70 -11.18 -24.52
C TYR A 306 4.78 -11.07 -25.59
N GLY A 307 5.10 -12.15 -26.32
CA GLY A 307 6.20 -12.18 -27.29
C GLY A 307 5.97 -11.28 -28.52
N ASN A 308 4.70 -10.99 -28.84
CA ASN A 308 4.30 -10.21 -30.02
C ASN A 308 3.91 -8.76 -29.70
N ASN A 309 4.11 -8.32 -28.46
CA ASN A 309 3.79 -6.96 -28.07
C ASN A 309 4.59 -5.94 -28.89
N LYS A 310 3.89 -4.96 -29.48
CA LYS A 310 4.48 -3.88 -30.28
C LYS A 310 4.86 -2.65 -29.46
N GLY A 311 4.88 -2.77 -28.13
CA GLY A 311 5.27 -1.68 -27.24
C GLY A 311 6.72 -1.23 -27.47
N TRP A 312 7.03 -0.02 -27.04
CA TRP A 312 8.40 0.48 -27.00
C TRP A 312 9.02 0.26 -25.61
N GLY A 313 10.33 0.03 -25.56
CA GLY A 313 11.10 -0.14 -24.33
C GLY A 313 11.57 -1.58 -24.06
N PRO A 314 12.50 -1.77 -23.10
CA PRO A 314 13.17 -3.05 -22.87
C PRO A 314 12.25 -4.16 -22.31
N PHE A 315 11.03 -3.81 -21.90
CA PHE A 315 10.03 -4.69 -21.30
C PHE A 315 8.78 -4.89 -22.17
N ALA A 316 8.78 -4.37 -23.40
CA ALA A 316 7.62 -4.48 -24.27
C ALA A 316 7.31 -5.93 -24.64
N GLN A 317 8.33 -6.70 -25.00
CA GLN A 317 8.24 -8.12 -25.34
C GLN A 317 8.92 -8.95 -24.25
N CYS A 318 8.26 -10.03 -23.85
CA CYS A 318 8.81 -10.98 -22.90
C CYS A 318 8.26 -12.38 -23.11
N TYR A 319 8.94 -13.35 -22.52
CA TYR A 319 8.66 -14.77 -22.64
C TYR A 319 8.65 -15.36 -21.24
N GLY A 320 7.59 -16.05 -20.84
CA GLY A 320 7.44 -16.57 -19.49
C GLY A 320 7.50 -18.09 -19.41
N VAL A 321 7.67 -18.58 -18.19
CA VAL A 321 7.42 -19.97 -17.78
C VAL A 321 6.59 -19.96 -16.49
N GLU A 322 5.69 -20.92 -16.35
CA GLU A 322 4.96 -21.23 -15.11
C GLU A 322 5.44 -22.60 -14.61
N ILE A 323 5.89 -22.65 -13.36
CA ILE A 323 6.50 -23.82 -12.73
C ILE A 323 6.12 -23.90 -11.24
N SER A 324 6.26 -25.08 -10.62
CA SER A 324 6.12 -25.23 -9.17
C SER A 324 7.10 -24.33 -8.42
N GLU A 325 6.66 -23.70 -7.32
CA GLU A 325 7.53 -22.92 -6.43
C GLU A 325 8.69 -23.75 -5.86
N ARG A 326 8.48 -25.05 -5.62
CA ARG A 326 9.52 -25.95 -5.11
C ARG A 326 10.63 -26.17 -6.14
N LEU A 327 10.24 -26.40 -7.40
CA LEU A 327 11.19 -26.51 -8.51
C LEU A 327 11.94 -25.19 -8.73
N PHE A 328 11.22 -24.06 -8.70
CA PHE A 328 11.82 -22.74 -8.79
C PHE A 328 12.85 -22.51 -7.67
N TRP A 329 12.50 -22.76 -6.42
CA TRP A 329 13.38 -22.56 -5.27
C TRP A 329 14.65 -23.41 -5.34
N GLU A 330 14.49 -24.70 -5.67
CA GLU A 330 15.63 -25.61 -5.82
C GLU A 330 16.57 -25.13 -6.93
N ALA A 331 16.03 -24.86 -8.12
CA ALA A 331 16.84 -24.56 -9.30
C ALA A 331 17.45 -23.16 -9.30
N TYR A 332 16.70 -22.14 -8.86
CA TYR A 332 17.16 -20.75 -8.87
C TYR A 332 17.89 -20.34 -7.61
N ILE A 333 17.54 -20.91 -6.45
CA ILE A 333 17.99 -20.39 -5.16
C ILE A 333 18.89 -21.37 -4.44
N VAL A 334 18.50 -22.64 -4.28
CA VAL A 334 19.30 -23.60 -3.51
C VAL A 334 20.63 -23.90 -4.22
N ARG A 335 20.58 -24.22 -5.52
CA ARG A 335 21.75 -24.62 -6.32
C ARG A 335 22.67 -23.47 -6.75
N GLU A 336 22.17 -22.23 -6.69
CA GLU A 336 22.89 -21.03 -7.10
C GLU A 336 23.31 -20.21 -5.88
N SER A 337 24.37 -19.39 -6.00
CA SER A 337 24.77 -18.50 -4.90
C SER A 337 23.86 -17.28 -4.83
N VAL A 338 23.37 -16.95 -3.63
CA VAL A 338 22.63 -15.71 -3.36
C VAL A 338 23.51 -14.61 -2.79
N GLU A 339 24.80 -14.88 -2.57
CA GLU A 339 25.74 -13.96 -1.93
C GLU A 339 25.88 -12.65 -2.73
N ARG A 340 25.98 -11.56 -1.97
CA ARG A 340 26.16 -10.20 -2.49
C ARG A 340 27.29 -9.57 -1.72
N GLU A 341 28.46 -9.51 -2.35
CA GLU A 341 29.62 -8.88 -1.73
C GLU A 341 29.33 -7.40 -1.45
N PRO A 342 29.59 -6.88 -0.23
CA PRO A 342 29.42 -5.48 0.07
C PRO A 342 30.20 -4.58 -0.89
N GLY A 343 29.53 -3.58 -1.46
CA GLY A 343 30.10 -2.67 -2.46
C GLY A 343 30.15 -3.22 -3.89
N SER A 344 29.77 -4.48 -4.13
CA SER A 344 29.58 -5.00 -5.49
C SER A 344 28.37 -4.35 -6.17
N GLU A 345 28.24 -4.56 -7.48
CA GLU A 345 27.05 -4.10 -8.22
C GLU A 345 25.75 -4.78 -7.75
N TYR A 346 25.83 -5.91 -7.04
CA TYR A 346 24.67 -6.60 -6.50
C TYR A 346 24.38 -6.22 -5.04
N ASP A 347 25.23 -5.41 -4.38
CA ASP A 347 24.96 -4.92 -3.02
C ASP A 347 23.75 -3.98 -3.02
N THR A 348 22.67 -4.41 -2.39
CA THR A 348 21.42 -3.64 -2.33
C THR A 348 21.37 -2.65 -1.18
N LYS A 349 22.39 -2.64 -0.30
CA LYS A 349 22.42 -1.90 0.98
C LYS A 349 21.21 -2.20 1.87
N ARG A 350 20.62 -3.38 1.72
CA ARG A 350 19.58 -3.92 2.60
C ARG A 350 20.13 -5.12 3.34
N PRO A 351 19.80 -5.31 4.63
CA PRO A 351 20.17 -6.52 5.35
C PRO A 351 19.48 -7.76 4.75
N SER A 352 20.10 -8.93 4.92
CA SER A 352 19.51 -10.19 4.51
C SER A 352 18.40 -10.56 5.50
N ILE A 353 17.14 -10.58 5.05
CA ILE A 353 15.97 -10.80 5.92
C ILE A 353 15.08 -11.92 5.34
N PRO A 354 15.05 -13.12 5.94
CA PRO A 354 14.19 -14.24 5.55
C PRO A 354 12.71 -13.87 5.41
N GLU A 355 12.19 -13.03 6.30
CA GLU A 355 10.80 -12.61 6.32
C GLU A 355 10.39 -11.86 5.04
N PHE A 356 11.27 -11.02 4.50
CA PHE A 356 11.01 -10.35 3.23
C PHE A 356 11.04 -11.31 2.04
N GLN A 357 11.80 -12.40 2.13
CA GLN A 357 11.75 -13.46 1.12
C GLN A 357 10.43 -14.22 1.18
N ASP A 358 9.95 -14.57 2.38
CA ASP A 358 8.65 -15.20 2.57
C ASP A 358 7.52 -14.31 2.02
N MET A 359 7.57 -13.00 2.27
CA MET A 359 6.61 -12.04 1.73
C MET A 359 6.59 -12.03 0.21
N ASN A 360 7.75 -12.06 -0.44
CA ASN A 360 7.82 -12.08 -1.90
C ASN A 360 7.16 -13.34 -2.50
N PHE A 361 7.29 -14.50 -1.85
CA PHE A 361 6.55 -15.69 -2.22
C PHE A 361 5.04 -15.54 -1.97
N VAL A 362 4.63 -14.97 -0.84
CA VAL A 362 3.21 -14.69 -0.59
C VAL A 362 2.64 -13.79 -1.68
N SER A 363 3.36 -12.73 -2.08
CA SER A 363 2.95 -11.83 -3.16
C SER A 363 2.65 -12.58 -4.46
N THR A 364 3.49 -13.53 -4.88
CA THR A 364 3.31 -14.27 -6.15
C THR A 364 2.20 -15.32 -6.11
N ARG A 365 1.82 -15.80 -4.91
CA ARG A 365 0.72 -16.76 -4.72
C ARG A 365 -0.66 -16.13 -4.78
N VAL A 366 -0.76 -14.85 -4.40
CA VAL A 366 -2.04 -14.14 -4.33
C VAL A 366 -2.45 -13.71 -5.74
N TRP A 367 -3.09 -14.62 -6.46
CA TRP A 367 -3.81 -14.29 -7.68
C TRP A 367 -5.30 -14.53 -7.52
N LYS A 368 -6.07 -13.46 -7.72
CA LYS A 368 -7.49 -13.55 -8.00
C LYS A 368 -7.79 -12.60 -9.15
N PRO A 369 -8.72 -12.95 -10.07
CA PRO A 369 -9.06 -12.08 -11.19
C PRO A 369 -9.47 -10.65 -10.79
N ASP A 370 -10.02 -10.47 -9.58
CA ASP A 370 -10.39 -9.18 -8.99
C ASP A 370 -9.23 -8.46 -8.30
N MET A 371 -8.15 -9.17 -7.96
CA MET A 371 -6.92 -8.64 -7.35
C MET A 371 -5.87 -8.34 -8.43
N TYR A 372 -6.14 -7.28 -9.19
CA TYR A 372 -5.22 -6.74 -10.19
C TYR A 372 -4.31 -5.66 -9.56
N PRO A 373 -2.98 -5.66 -9.81
CA PRO A 373 -2.23 -6.52 -10.75
C PRO A 373 -1.69 -7.84 -10.17
N ARG A 374 -1.38 -8.82 -11.03
CA ARG A 374 -0.77 -10.11 -10.63
C ARG A 374 0.74 -9.93 -10.39
N ALA A 375 1.22 -10.28 -9.20
CA ALA A 375 2.66 -10.30 -8.92
C ALA A 375 3.31 -11.55 -9.54
N VAL A 376 4.43 -11.34 -10.21
CA VAL A 376 5.23 -12.37 -10.91
C VAL A 376 6.72 -12.07 -10.73
N VAL A 377 7.59 -12.94 -11.26
CA VAL A 377 9.04 -12.75 -11.21
C VAL A 377 9.57 -12.38 -12.58
N TRP A 378 10.53 -11.45 -12.62
CA TRP A 378 11.26 -11.06 -13.81
C TRP A 378 12.75 -11.38 -13.67
N GLN A 379 13.31 -12.11 -14.62
CA GLN A 379 14.74 -12.37 -14.71
C GLN A 379 15.43 -11.20 -15.42
N TYR A 380 16.16 -10.38 -14.65
CA TYR A 380 16.85 -9.18 -15.14
C TYR A 380 18.26 -9.44 -15.70
N ALA A 381 18.74 -10.69 -15.68
CA ALA A 381 20.05 -11.07 -16.18
C ALA A 381 20.34 -10.55 -17.60
N ASN A 382 21.51 -9.94 -17.77
CA ASN A 382 22.07 -9.47 -19.01
C ASN A 382 23.18 -10.43 -19.48
N PRO A 383 22.96 -11.24 -20.53
CA PRO A 383 23.96 -12.18 -21.02
C PRO A 383 25.26 -11.52 -21.49
N LYS A 384 25.23 -10.21 -21.80
CA LYS A 384 26.44 -9.45 -22.18
C LYS A 384 27.39 -9.23 -21.00
N GLU A 385 26.91 -9.39 -19.78
CA GLU A 385 27.65 -9.25 -18.53
C GLU A 385 27.95 -10.61 -17.90
N ASN A 386 27.88 -11.69 -18.71
CA ASN A 386 28.05 -13.09 -18.27
C ASN A 386 27.05 -13.55 -17.19
N GLU A 387 25.91 -12.88 -17.08
CA GLU A 387 24.86 -13.27 -16.15
C GLU A 387 24.02 -14.42 -16.73
N GLY A 388 23.89 -15.50 -15.95
CA GLY A 388 23.11 -16.66 -16.33
C GLY A 388 21.60 -16.38 -16.33
N PRO A 389 20.81 -17.09 -17.14
CA PRO A 389 19.35 -16.95 -17.13
C PRO A 389 18.72 -17.44 -15.82
N MET A 390 19.49 -18.12 -14.96
CA MET A 390 19.07 -18.61 -13.65
C MET A 390 19.73 -17.89 -12.47
N ASP A 391 20.45 -16.78 -12.70
CA ASP A 391 21.11 -16.04 -11.62
C ASP A 391 20.06 -15.48 -10.64
N PRO A 392 20.11 -15.85 -9.34
CA PRO A 392 19.15 -15.37 -8.34
C PRO A 392 19.33 -13.89 -8.01
N ARG A 393 20.54 -13.35 -8.17
CA ARG A 393 20.87 -11.96 -7.78
C ARG A 393 20.21 -10.94 -8.69
N THR A 394 19.72 -11.37 -9.85
CA THR A 394 19.05 -10.52 -10.85
C THR A 394 17.54 -10.77 -10.94
N LEU A 395 16.96 -11.60 -10.07
CA LEU A 395 15.52 -11.78 -10.01
C LEU A 395 14.84 -10.56 -9.38
N LEU A 396 13.81 -10.04 -10.05
CA LEU A 396 13.00 -8.90 -9.60
C LEU A 396 11.55 -9.33 -9.41
N LEU A 397 10.87 -8.75 -8.42
CA LEU A 397 9.41 -8.75 -8.43
C LEU A 397 8.91 -7.88 -9.58
N ALA A 398 7.82 -8.32 -10.22
CA ALA A 398 7.20 -7.66 -11.35
C ALA A 398 5.67 -7.76 -11.28
N TYR A 399 4.99 -6.92 -12.05
CA TYR A 399 3.55 -7.03 -12.27
C TYR A 399 3.26 -7.46 -13.71
N GLU A 400 2.40 -8.46 -13.83
CA GLU A 400 1.70 -8.81 -15.06
C GLU A 400 0.41 -7.94 -15.11
N GLU A 401 0.47 -6.83 -15.84
CA GLU A 401 -0.58 -5.81 -15.90
C GLU A 401 -0.62 -5.10 -17.26
N ASN A 402 -1.80 -4.73 -17.75
CA ASN A 402 -2.04 -3.93 -18.96
C ASN A 402 -1.39 -4.58 -20.20
N ASN A 403 -1.47 -5.91 -20.28
CA ASN A 403 -0.83 -6.72 -21.33
C ASN A 403 0.70 -6.54 -21.39
N LYS A 404 1.34 -6.23 -20.26
CA LYS A 404 2.78 -6.07 -20.10
C LYS A 404 3.25 -6.78 -18.83
N VAL A 405 4.55 -7.07 -18.76
CA VAL A 405 5.20 -7.50 -17.53
C VAL A 405 6.29 -6.49 -17.19
N LEU A 406 6.14 -5.79 -16.06
CA LEU A 406 7.04 -4.71 -15.66
C LEU A 406 7.60 -4.95 -14.26
N PRO A 407 8.92 -4.84 -14.05
CA PRO A 407 9.50 -4.88 -12.71
C PRO A 407 8.90 -3.81 -11.80
N VAL A 408 8.76 -4.16 -10.53
CA VAL A 408 8.18 -3.30 -9.50
C VAL A 408 9.26 -2.40 -8.89
N VAL A 409 8.93 -1.13 -8.72
CA VAL A 409 9.72 -0.11 -8.00
C VAL A 409 8.91 0.45 -6.84
N SER A 410 9.53 1.26 -5.98
CA SER A 410 8.79 1.98 -4.93
C SER A 410 7.76 2.94 -5.55
N ASP A 411 6.52 2.89 -5.08
CA ASP A 411 5.45 3.84 -5.40
C ASP A 411 5.52 5.08 -4.48
N PHE A 412 4.52 5.95 -4.60
CA PHE A 412 4.30 7.09 -3.72
C PHE A 412 3.26 6.72 -2.68
N ASP A 413 3.73 6.43 -1.46
CA ASP A 413 2.87 6.18 -0.31
C ASP A 413 2.26 7.50 0.17
N CYS A 414 0.95 7.68 -0.02
CA CYS A 414 0.26 8.89 0.41
C CYS A 414 0.21 8.93 1.95
N PHE A 415 0.75 9.99 2.54
CA PHE A 415 0.72 10.20 3.98
C PHE A 415 -0.61 10.83 4.40
N LEU A 416 -0.97 11.97 3.79
CA LEU A 416 -2.29 12.61 3.95
C LEU A 416 -2.65 13.49 2.75
N VAL A 417 -3.94 13.78 2.63
CA VAL A 417 -4.52 14.73 1.66
C VAL A 417 -5.21 15.85 2.43
N GLY A 418 -4.81 17.10 2.18
CA GLY A 418 -5.42 18.27 2.80
C GLY A 418 -6.23 19.09 1.82
N THR A 419 -7.46 19.44 2.21
CA THR A 419 -8.43 20.10 1.33
C THR A 419 -8.98 21.37 1.95
N ARG A 420 -9.41 22.32 1.11
CA ARG A 420 -10.14 23.53 1.49
C ARG A 420 -11.28 23.75 0.49
N GLY A 421 -12.46 24.14 0.97
CA GLY A 421 -13.63 24.32 0.12
C GLY A 421 -14.31 23.00 -0.31
N VAL A 422 -14.07 21.91 0.43
CA VAL A 422 -14.69 20.60 0.23
C VAL A 422 -15.68 20.33 1.37
N SER A 423 -16.84 19.74 1.07
CA SER A 423 -17.85 19.38 2.06
C SER A 423 -17.75 17.90 2.44
N TYR A 424 -17.78 17.62 3.74
CA TYR A 424 -17.71 16.26 4.31
C TYR A 424 -19.04 15.90 4.96
N LYS A 425 -20.08 15.72 4.13
CA LYS A 425 -21.46 15.46 4.61
C LYS A 425 -21.67 14.01 5.04
N GLU A 426 -20.94 13.10 4.43
CA GLU A 426 -21.03 11.67 4.72
C GLU A 426 -20.08 11.32 5.85
N GLN A 427 -20.60 10.59 6.83
CA GLN A 427 -19.83 10.10 7.97
C GLN A 427 -18.87 8.99 7.56
N LEU A 428 -17.84 8.75 8.36
CA LEU A 428 -17.05 7.52 8.22
C LEU A 428 -17.98 6.29 8.29
N PRO A 429 -17.71 5.25 7.48
CA PRO A 429 -18.45 4.00 7.58
C PRO A 429 -18.40 3.46 9.02
N PRO A 430 -19.51 2.92 9.58
CA PRO A 430 -19.55 2.49 10.98
C PRO A 430 -18.43 1.50 11.34
N GLU A 431 -18.07 0.59 10.44
CA GLU A 431 -16.96 -0.34 10.62
C GLU A 431 -15.59 0.35 10.72
N GLN A 432 -15.43 1.52 10.10
CA GLN A 432 -14.23 2.35 10.22
C GLN A 432 -14.20 3.15 11.52
N VAL A 433 -15.37 3.55 12.03
CA VAL A 433 -15.49 4.14 13.37
C VAL A 433 -15.12 3.08 14.44
N GLU A 434 -15.64 1.86 14.30
CA GLU A 434 -15.31 0.75 15.22
C GLU A 434 -13.81 0.42 15.23
N ILE A 435 -13.14 0.33 14.08
CA ILE A 435 -11.71 0.04 14.03
C ILE A 435 -10.86 1.21 14.55
N MET A 436 -11.31 2.45 14.39
CA MET A 436 -10.64 3.61 14.96
C MET A 436 -10.79 3.66 16.48
N ASP A 437 -11.97 3.36 17.04
CA ASP A 437 -12.15 3.23 18.49
C ASP A 437 -11.29 2.11 19.06
N TRP A 438 -11.24 0.97 18.35
CA TRP A 438 -10.35 -0.14 18.67
C TRP A 438 -8.88 0.32 18.68
N CYS A 439 -8.45 1.06 17.66
CA CYS A 439 -7.09 1.61 17.57
C CYS A 439 -6.78 2.52 18.77
N ILE A 440 -7.63 3.49 19.08
CA ILE A 440 -7.48 4.40 20.23
C ILE A 440 -7.39 3.61 21.54
N THR A 441 -8.27 2.61 21.71
CA THR A 441 -8.26 1.73 22.89
C THR A 441 -6.93 1.02 23.08
N HIS A 442 -6.32 0.55 22.00
CA HIS A 442 -5.08 -0.19 22.11
C HIS A 442 -3.84 0.69 22.15
N ILE A 443 -3.91 1.90 21.59
CA ILE A 443 -2.90 2.94 21.84
C ILE A 443 -2.87 3.24 23.34
N GLU A 444 -4.03 3.54 23.95
CA GLU A 444 -4.18 3.80 25.39
C GLU A 444 -3.57 2.68 26.25
N ASN A 445 -3.96 1.42 25.99
CA ASN A 445 -3.43 0.26 26.71
C ASN A 445 -1.91 0.07 26.54
N THR A 446 -1.37 0.49 25.40
CA THR A 446 0.08 0.44 25.11
C THR A 446 0.82 1.54 25.87
N LEU A 447 0.26 2.75 25.92
CA LEU A 447 0.84 3.87 26.67
C LEU A 447 0.80 3.63 28.18
N ASP A 448 -0.29 3.03 28.71
CA ASP A 448 -0.43 2.69 30.14
C ASP A 448 0.61 1.67 30.65
N LYS A 449 1.32 0.97 29.76
CA LYS A 449 2.28 -0.09 30.10
C LYS A 449 3.62 0.15 29.39
N PRO A 450 4.38 1.19 29.75
CA PRO A 450 5.64 1.48 29.06
C PRO A 450 6.60 0.29 29.11
N GLY A 451 7.42 0.14 28.08
CA GLY A 451 8.31 -1.00 27.93
C GLY A 451 9.49 -0.69 27.00
N PRO A 452 10.50 -1.57 26.96
CA PRO A 452 11.73 -1.34 26.21
C PRO A 452 11.62 -1.64 24.72
N GLN A 453 10.54 -2.29 24.30
CA GLN A 453 10.33 -2.70 22.92
C GLN A 453 9.83 -1.52 22.06
N PRO A 454 10.22 -1.47 20.77
CA PRO A 454 9.73 -0.44 19.85
C PRO A 454 8.23 -0.58 19.59
N TRP A 455 7.62 0.50 19.09
CA TRP A 455 6.18 0.58 18.81
C TRP A 455 5.68 -0.60 17.98
N SER A 456 6.33 -0.88 16.84
CA SER A 456 5.97 -1.97 15.94
C SER A 456 5.87 -3.33 16.63
N ARG A 457 6.81 -3.65 17.54
CA ARG A 457 6.80 -4.91 18.29
C ARG A 457 5.67 -4.96 19.30
N ARG A 458 5.44 -3.86 20.02
CA ARG A 458 4.36 -3.78 21.02
C ARG A 458 2.98 -3.83 20.35
N TRP A 459 2.83 -3.18 19.21
CA TRP A 459 1.60 -3.21 18.42
C TRP A 459 1.33 -4.60 17.81
N LEU A 460 2.38 -5.31 17.40
CA LEU A 460 2.24 -6.71 16.97
C LEU A 460 1.63 -7.61 18.05
N ASP A 461 2.01 -7.42 19.31
CA ASP A 461 1.46 -8.21 20.41
C ASP A 461 -0.03 -7.90 20.63
N VAL A 462 -0.45 -6.64 20.48
CA VAL A 462 -1.87 -6.25 20.44
C VAL A 462 -2.61 -7.03 19.35
N LEU A 463 -2.06 -7.03 18.13
CA LEU A 463 -2.67 -7.70 16.98
C LEU A 463 -2.79 -9.22 17.19
N LYS A 464 -1.75 -9.87 17.72
CA LYS A 464 -1.76 -11.30 18.05
C LYS A 464 -2.81 -11.63 19.12
N TYR A 465 -3.01 -10.75 20.10
CA TYR A 465 -3.99 -10.96 21.16
C TYR A 465 -5.43 -10.86 20.67
N HIS A 466 -5.74 -9.92 19.77
CA HIS A 466 -7.13 -9.64 19.35
C HIS A 466 -7.61 -10.44 18.12
N LYS A 467 -6.71 -10.90 17.25
CA LYS A 467 -7.05 -11.67 16.04
C LYS A 467 -7.83 -12.99 16.25
N PRO A 468 -7.66 -13.77 17.35
CA PRO A 468 -8.40 -15.03 17.54
C PRO A 468 -9.94 -14.88 17.54
N THR A 469 -10.46 -13.66 17.69
CA THR A 469 -11.90 -13.36 17.75
C THR A 469 -12.60 -13.27 16.39
N GLY A 470 -11.85 -13.22 15.27
CA GLY A 470 -12.41 -13.27 13.91
C GLY A 470 -13.14 -12.00 13.43
N LYS A 471 -13.15 -10.91 14.21
CA LYS A 471 -13.79 -9.63 13.88
C LYS A 471 -12.86 -8.65 13.14
N ALA A 472 -12.05 -9.11 12.19
CA ALA A 472 -11.26 -8.18 11.39
C ALA A 472 -12.19 -7.43 10.43
N ALA A 473 -12.32 -6.11 10.57
CA ALA A 473 -13.02 -5.26 9.63
C ALA A 473 -12.46 -5.49 8.22
N LYS A 474 -13.33 -5.60 7.22
CA LYS A 474 -12.89 -5.78 5.83
C LYS A 474 -12.14 -4.54 5.39
N VAL A 475 -10.85 -4.69 5.06
CA VAL A 475 -10.06 -3.60 4.49
C VAL A 475 -10.59 -3.31 3.07
N PRO A 476 -10.99 -2.08 2.75
CA PRO A 476 -11.40 -1.71 1.40
C PRO A 476 -10.24 -1.84 0.39
N LYS A 477 -10.55 -1.87 -0.91
CA LYS A 477 -9.55 -2.12 -1.98
C LYS A 477 -8.35 -1.17 -1.93
N PHE A 478 -8.60 0.10 -1.62
CA PHE A 478 -7.57 1.13 -1.53
C PHE A 478 -7.24 1.51 -0.07
N GLY A 479 -7.56 0.66 0.90
CA GLY A 479 -7.43 0.97 2.31
C GLY A 479 -8.62 1.75 2.87
N TYR A 480 -8.55 2.04 4.18
CA TYR A 480 -9.55 2.84 4.88
C TYR A 480 -9.49 4.30 4.44
N ALA A 481 -10.63 4.96 4.48
CA ALA A 481 -10.80 6.39 4.19
C ALA A 481 -12.26 6.79 4.45
N ASP A 482 -12.47 8.09 4.71
CA ASP A 482 -13.81 8.67 4.57
C ASP A 482 -14.30 8.58 3.11
N PRO A 483 -15.62 8.62 2.85
CA PRO A 483 -16.15 8.44 1.49
C PRO A 483 -15.55 9.39 0.45
N LYS A 484 -15.26 10.64 0.84
CA LYS A 484 -14.70 11.66 -0.05
C LYS A 484 -13.24 11.37 -0.37
N SER A 485 -12.43 11.12 0.66
CA SER A 485 -11.01 10.76 0.50
C SER A 485 -10.84 9.44 -0.24
N TYR A 486 -11.72 8.47 -0.01
CA TYR A 486 -11.72 7.19 -0.72
C TYR A 486 -11.96 7.40 -2.21
N SER A 487 -12.96 8.22 -2.56
CA SER A 487 -13.26 8.52 -3.95
C SER A 487 -12.10 9.23 -4.64
N ILE A 488 -11.53 10.27 -4.03
CA ILE A 488 -10.31 10.94 -4.54
C ILE A 488 -9.21 9.90 -4.82
N MET A 489 -8.84 9.09 -3.83
CA MET A 489 -7.74 8.15 -4.01
C MET A 489 -8.03 7.05 -5.04
N ARG A 490 -9.28 6.57 -5.13
CA ARG A 490 -9.72 5.63 -6.17
C ARG A 490 -9.47 6.18 -7.58
N TYR A 491 -9.83 7.44 -7.83
CA TYR A 491 -9.60 8.07 -9.14
C TYR A 491 -8.12 8.41 -9.36
N ALA A 492 -7.37 8.75 -8.31
CA ALA A 492 -5.92 8.95 -8.39
C ALA A 492 -5.22 7.66 -8.88
N VAL A 493 -5.51 6.53 -8.25
CA VAL A 493 -4.99 5.21 -8.64
C VAL A 493 -5.39 4.86 -10.07
N GLY A 494 -6.66 5.09 -10.43
CA GLY A 494 -7.14 4.85 -11.79
C GLY A 494 -6.44 5.69 -12.87
N ARG A 495 -6.18 6.97 -12.58
CA ARG A 495 -5.54 7.90 -13.51
C ARG A 495 -4.03 7.70 -13.63
N LEU A 496 -3.38 7.28 -12.53
CA LEU A 496 -1.94 7.07 -12.45
C LEU A 496 -1.53 5.61 -12.67
N LYS A 497 -2.46 4.76 -13.12
CA LYS A 497 -2.22 3.32 -13.34
C LYS A 497 -1.13 3.01 -14.38
N GLU A 498 -0.82 3.93 -15.29
CA GLU A 498 0.15 3.68 -16.36
C GLU A 498 1.58 3.56 -15.84
N ASN A 499 1.94 4.35 -14.83
CA ASN A 499 3.24 4.28 -14.16
C ASN A 499 3.16 3.66 -12.77
N GLY A 500 1.95 3.43 -12.25
CA GLY A 500 1.72 2.84 -10.94
C GLY A 500 2.17 3.74 -9.79
N ALA A 501 2.29 5.06 -10.00
CA ALA A 501 2.84 5.97 -9.01
C ALA A 501 2.05 6.00 -7.70
N VAL A 502 0.73 5.79 -7.75
CA VAL A 502 -0.14 5.74 -6.57
C VAL A 502 -0.98 4.49 -6.67
N ARG A 503 -0.94 3.62 -5.65
CA ARG A 503 -1.66 2.33 -5.67
C ARG A 503 -2.63 2.11 -4.51
N HIS A 504 -2.62 2.96 -3.50
CA HIS A 504 -3.54 2.87 -2.37
C HIS A 504 -3.86 4.26 -1.79
N GLY A 505 -4.75 4.27 -0.80
CA GLY A 505 -5.18 5.44 -0.04
C GLY A 505 -4.12 5.92 0.96
N ALA A 506 -4.51 6.93 1.75
CA ALA A 506 -3.61 7.65 2.63
C ALA A 506 -3.39 6.95 3.98
N GLU A 507 -2.15 7.02 4.48
CA GLU A 507 -1.69 6.40 5.73
C GLU A 507 -2.39 6.96 6.97
N CYS A 508 -2.91 8.19 6.91
CA CYS A 508 -3.68 8.79 7.99
C CYS A 508 -4.94 7.99 8.40
N PHE A 509 -5.41 7.08 7.55
CA PHE A 509 -6.52 6.17 7.83
C PHE A 509 -6.08 4.74 8.20
N ASN A 510 -4.78 4.45 8.27
CA ASN A 510 -4.29 3.12 8.62
C ASN A 510 -4.45 2.84 10.13
N TYR A 511 -5.66 2.49 10.54
CA TYR A 511 -6.01 2.21 11.94
C TYR A 511 -5.64 0.82 12.41
N ASN A 512 -5.51 -0.13 11.48
CA ASN A 512 -5.21 -1.52 11.81
C ASN A 512 -3.70 -1.71 12.07
N PHE A 513 -2.86 -1.00 11.32
CA PHE A 513 -1.39 -1.05 11.45
C PHE A 513 -0.79 0.37 11.47
N PRO A 514 -1.14 1.22 12.44
CA PRO A 514 -0.58 2.57 12.54
C PRO A 514 0.95 2.54 12.63
N GLN A 515 1.60 3.19 11.68
CA GLN A 515 3.05 3.14 11.52
C GLN A 515 3.77 4.30 12.23
N ASP A 516 5.06 4.12 12.49
CA ASP A 516 5.93 5.21 12.94
C ASP A 516 6.13 6.26 11.82
N LEU A 517 6.43 7.49 12.24
CA LEU A 517 6.68 8.62 11.34
C LEU A 517 8.02 8.43 10.64
N ASP A 518 8.12 8.96 9.42
CA ASP A 518 9.35 9.00 8.64
C ASP A 518 10.16 10.26 8.96
N ASP A 519 11.46 10.21 8.68
CA ASP A 519 12.35 11.36 8.89
C ASP A 519 12.13 12.49 7.87
N GLU A 520 11.63 12.16 6.69
CA GLU A 520 11.44 13.07 5.55
C GLU A 520 10.09 12.81 4.87
N TYR A 521 9.52 13.87 4.30
CA TYR A 521 8.25 13.86 3.57
C TYR A 521 8.34 14.71 2.30
N LEU A 522 7.56 14.34 1.29
CA LEU A 522 7.32 15.14 0.09
C LEU A 522 5.97 15.87 0.22
N VAL A 523 5.99 17.19 0.23
CA VAL A 523 4.79 18.03 0.19
C VAL A 523 4.61 18.56 -1.23
N ILE A 524 3.45 18.27 -1.84
CA ILE A 524 3.05 18.81 -3.14
C ILE A 524 1.98 19.88 -2.89
N LEU A 525 2.30 21.13 -3.25
CA LEU A 525 1.46 22.31 -3.04
C LEU A 525 0.71 22.63 -4.34
N GLY A 526 -0.61 22.77 -4.27
CA GLY A 526 -1.39 23.28 -5.42
C GLY A 526 -0.96 24.70 -5.80
N ASP A 527 -0.99 25.03 -7.11
CA ASP A 527 -0.29 26.16 -7.76
C ASP A 527 -0.34 27.55 -7.11
N ALA A 528 -1.27 27.83 -6.19
CA ALA A 528 -1.36 29.13 -5.53
C ALA A 528 -0.27 29.37 -4.47
N ASP A 529 0.27 28.29 -3.87
CA ASP A 529 1.28 28.37 -2.80
C ASP A 529 2.69 27.95 -3.29
N ALA A 530 2.79 27.50 -4.53
CA ALA A 530 4.02 27.00 -5.12
C ALA A 530 4.92 28.15 -5.58
N GLY A 531 6.17 28.18 -5.11
CA GLY A 531 7.23 28.96 -5.76
C GLY A 531 7.54 28.42 -7.17
N LYS A 532 8.80 28.51 -7.62
CA LYS A 532 9.21 27.98 -8.94
C LYS A 532 9.02 26.46 -9.08
N VAL A 533 9.05 25.72 -7.97
CA VAL A 533 8.81 24.26 -7.91
C VAL A 533 7.60 24.00 -7.02
N PRO A 534 6.57 23.28 -7.50
CA PRO A 534 5.32 23.08 -6.78
C PRO A 534 5.36 21.94 -5.74
N TRP A 535 6.56 21.55 -5.33
CA TRP A 535 6.76 20.57 -4.27
C TRP A 535 8.05 20.82 -3.52
N MET A 536 8.12 20.36 -2.27
CA MET A 536 9.28 20.45 -1.39
C MET A 536 9.44 19.18 -0.57
N TYR A 537 10.68 18.85 -0.24
CA TYR A 537 10.99 17.84 0.77
C TYR A 537 11.18 18.54 2.10
N CYS A 538 10.66 17.97 3.17
CA CYS A 538 10.77 18.52 4.51
C CYS A 538 10.91 17.40 5.54
N ASN A 539 11.59 17.68 6.65
CA ASN A 539 11.60 16.74 7.77
C ASN A 539 10.26 16.77 8.52
N GLU A 540 10.10 15.87 9.49
CA GLU A 540 8.89 15.74 10.31
C GLU A 540 8.51 17.07 11.02
N ALA A 541 9.48 17.79 11.59
CA ALA A 541 9.21 19.04 12.30
C ALA A 541 8.73 20.15 11.37
N GLU A 542 9.39 20.30 10.22
CA GLU A 542 8.99 21.22 9.16
C GLU A 542 7.61 20.86 8.59
N LEU A 543 7.30 19.57 8.45
CA LEU A 543 5.98 19.12 8.04
C LEU A 543 4.91 19.61 9.03
N ARG A 544 5.11 19.43 10.34
CA ARG A 544 4.16 19.94 11.35
C ARG A 544 3.92 21.45 11.21
N ASP A 545 4.97 22.22 10.95
CA ASP A 545 4.86 23.67 10.75
C ASP A 545 4.05 24.02 9.48
N VAL A 546 4.29 23.31 8.37
CA VAL A 546 3.49 23.43 7.14
C VAL A 546 2.03 23.10 7.42
N LEU A 547 1.75 21.99 8.10
CA LEU A 547 0.39 21.57 8.46
C LEU A 547 -0.31 22.61 9.34
N CYS A 548 0.36 23.13 10.38
CA CYS A 548 -0.15 24.21 11.22
C CYS A 548 -0.49 25.48 10.41
N GLN A 549 0.34 25.85 9.45
CA GLN A 549 0.08 26.98 8.55
C GLN A 549 -1.11 26.71 7.64
N LYS A 550 -1.23 25.49 7.09
CA LYS A 550 -2.35 25.10 6.22
C LYS A 550 -3.69 25.14 6.97
N ILE A 551 -3.73 24.73 8.23
CA ILE A 551 -4.92 24.86 9.09
C ILE A 551 -5.34 26.33 9.21
N LYS A 552 -4.40 27.24 9.48
CA LYS A 552 -4.67 28.70 9.53
C LYS A 552 -5.23 29.22 8.20
N GLN A 553 -4.76 28.70 7.07
CA GLN A 553 -5.27 29.00 5.73
C GLN A 553 -6.65 28.38 5.43
N GLY A 554 -7.18 27.55 6.33
CA GLY A 554 -8.52 26.94 6.23
C GLY A 554 -8.55 25.57 5.58
N PHE A 555 -7.38 24.96 5.39
CA PHE A 555 -7.31 23.56 5.01
C PHE A 555 -7.68 22.68 6.20
N THR A 556 -8.21 21.50 5.88
CA THR A 556 -8.47 20.41 6.80
C THR A 556 -7.89 19.11 6.25
N PHE A 557 -7.50 18.19 7.13
CA PHE A 557 -6.98 16.88 6.79
C PHE A 557 -7.17 15.92 7.98
N PRO A 558 -7.38 14.62 7.74
CA PRO A 558 -7.41 13.61 8.78
C PRO A 558 -6.00 13.42 9.35
N ILE A 559 -5.91 13.19 10.66
CA ILE A 559 -4.68 12.85 11.38
C ILE A 559 -4.88 11.50 12.04
N ASN A 560 -3.93 10.58 11.91
CA ASN A 560 -4.03 9.28 12.57
C ASN A 560 -3.95 9.44 14.11
N PRO A 561 -4.82 8.80 14.90
CA PRO A 561 -4.78 8.89 16.37
C PRO A 561 -3.44 8.46 16.97
N LYS A 562 -2.71 7.53 16.35
CA LYS A 562 -1.36 7.15 16.79
C LYS A 562 -0.45 8.36 16.79
N TRP A 563 -0.49 9.20 15.76
CA TRP A 563 0.38 10.38 15.69
C TRP A 563 0.04 11.36 16.81
N VAL A 564 -1.24 11.64 17.01
CA VAL A 564 -1.71 12.55 18.07
C VAL A 564 -1.27 12.10 19.46
N LEU A 565 -1.38 10.79 19.75
CA LEU A 565 -1.22 10.24 21.09
C LEU A 565 0.19 9.74 21.39
N CYS A 566 0.95 9.31 20.38
CA CYS A 566 2.26 8.67 20.56
C CYS A 566 3.43 9.57 20.15
N ASP A 567 3.24 10.47 19.18
CA ASP A 567 4.34 11.21 18.57
C ASP A 567 4.39 12.67 19.07
N PRO A 568 5.48 13.10 19.75
CA PRO A 568 5.59 14.44 20.29
C PRO A 568 5.32 15.54 19.26
N GLY A 569 4.59 16.57 19.66
CA GLY A 569 4.27 17.73 18.82
C GLY A 569 3.06 17.55 17.89
N TRP A 570 2.58 16.34 17.63
CA TRP A 570 1.40 16.12 16.76
C TRP A 570 0.08 16.51 17.42
N LYS A 571 -0.02 16.41 18.75
CA LYS A 571 -1.17 16.94 19.51
C LYS A 571 -1.43 18.41 19.20
N LYS A 572 -0.39 19.23 19.06
CA LYS A 572 -0.52 20.65 18.67
C LYS A 572 -1.21 20.83 17.30
N VAL A 573 -0.92 19.96 16.33
CA VAL A 573 -1.55 20.01 15.01
C VAL A 573 -3.03 19.65 15.11
N TYR A 574 -3.35 18.62 15.89
CA TYR A 574 -4.73 18.22 16.21
C TYR A 574 -5.51 19.34 16.92
N ASP A 575 -4.92 19.98 17.92
CA ASP A 575 -5.56 21.05 18.69
C ASP A 575 -5.90 22.25 17.82
N LEU A 576 -5.03 22.58 16.86
CA LEU A 576 -5.31 23.65 15.90
C LEU A 576 -6.46 23.30 14.96
N LEU A 577 -6.59 22.05 14.53
CA LEU A 577 -7.76 21.59 13.76
C LEU A 577 -9.02 21.69 14.63
N ALA A 578 -8.98 21.12 15.84
CA ALA A 578 -10.11 21.07 16.76
C ALA A 578 -10.62 22.46 17.16
N ALA A 579 -9.71 23.42 17.37
CA ALA A 579 -10.05 24.79 17.73
C ALA A 579 -10.59 25.65 16.55
N SER A 580 -10.44 25.18 15.31
CA SER A 580 -10.84 25.94 14.11
C SER A 580 -12.35 26.16 14.05
N GLN A 581 -12.81 27.41 14.00
CA GLN A 581 -14.24 27.75 13.89
C GLN A 581 -14.77 27.74 12.45
N LYS A 582 -13.96 27.29 11.47
CA LYS A 582 -14.36 27.26 10.06
C LYS A 582 -15.30 26.08 9.80
N ALA A 583 -16.46 26.35 9.19
CA ALA A 583 -17.49 25.34 8.94
C ALA A 583 -16.95 24.08 8.22
N ASN A 584 -16.15 24.24 7.16
CA ASN A 584 -15.58 23.10 6.43
C ASN A 584 -14.64 22.23 7.28
N VAL A 585 -13.93 22.84 8.24
CA VAL A 585 -13.05 22.11 9.16
C VAL A 585 -13.90 21.34 10.18
N GLN A 586 -14.92 21.97 10.75
CA GLN A 586 -15.84 21.31 11.67
C GLN A 586 -16.62 20.17 11.01
N ASP A 587 -17.08 20.34 9.77
CA ASP A 587 -17.72 19.27 8.98
C ASP A 587 -16.79 18.07 8.83
N SER A 588 -15.53 18.31 8.45
CA SER A 588 -14.55 17.24 8.27
C SER A 588 -14.20 16.53 9.58
N LEU A 589 -14.04 17.27 10.68
CA LEU A 589 -13.85 16.68 12.01
C LEU A 589 -15.06 15.88 12.44
N ASN A 590 -16.28 16.35 12.15
CA ASN A 590 -17.50 15.62 12.47
C ASN A 590 -17.66 14.35 11.63
N CYS A 591 -17.07 14.30 10.43
CA CYS A 591 -16.99 13.10 9.61
C CYS A 591 -15.98 12.08 10.18
N TRP A 592 -14.77 12.53 10.51
CA TRP A 592 -13.69 11.65 10.97
C TRP A 592 -13.82 11.26 12.44
N TYR A 593 -14.30 12.16 13.28
CA TYR A 593 -14.48 11.98 14.72
C TYR A 593 -15.90 12.38 15.09
N PRO A 594 -16.90 11.52 14.81
CA PRO A 594 -18.31 11.85 15.04
C PRO A 594 -18.55 12.25 16.49
N PRO A 595 -19.25 13.35 16.80
CA PRO A 595 -19.46 13.78 18.19
C PRO A 595 -20.11 12.72 19.08
N SER A 596 -20.99 11.88 18.51
CA SER A 596 -21.63 10.78 19.23
C SER A 596 -20.70 9.61 19.60
N SER A 597 -19.48 9.58 19.06
CA SER A 597 -18.51 8.50 19.32
C SER A 597 -17.74 8.65 20.64
N GLY A 598 -17.68 9.86 21.21
CA GLY A 598 -16.86 10.16 22.39
C GLY A 598 -15.34 10.09 22.16
N MET A 599 -14.89 9.93 20.90
CA MET A 599 -13.48 9.72 20.58
C MET A 599 -12.62 10.96 20.85
N ARG A 600 -13.17 12.17 20.65
CA ARG A 600 -12.41 13.41 20.84
C ARG A 600 -12.06 13.59 22.30
N GLU A 601 -13.05 13.45 23.17
CA GLU A 601 -12.90 13.52 24.62
C GLU A 601 -11.93 12.45 25.13
N ARG A 602 -11.95 11.26 24.52
CA ARG A 602 -11.02 10.18 24.83
C ARG A 602 -9.60 10.48 24.38
N ILE A 603 -9.40 11.01 23.18
CA ILE A 603 -8.08 11.43 22.68
C ILE A 603 -7.48 12.49 23.63
N GLU A 604 -8.27 13.49 24.03
CA GLU A 604 -7.85 14.49 25.02
C GLU A 604 -7.46 13.84 26.36
N GLY A 605 -8.34 13.00 26.92
CA GLY A 605 -8.07 12.34 28.20
C GLY A 605 -6.88 11.38 28.20
N ILE A 606 -6.56 10.75 27.06
CA ILE A 606 -5.33 9.94 26.92
C ILE A 606 -4.11 10.86 26.82
N SER A 607 -4.18 11.92 26.00
CA SER A 607 -3.08 12.87 25.83
C SER A 607 -2.69 13.57 27.14
N ASP A 608 -3.67 13.91 27.99
CA ASP A 608 -3.43 14.52 29.29
C ASP A 608 -2.71 13.56 30.27
N ARG A 609 -3.05 12.27 30.21
CA ARG A 609 -2.40 11.23 31.03
C ARG A 609 -1.01 10.87 30.52
N HIS A 610 -0.79 10.99 29.22
CA HIS A 610 0.44 10.59 28.52
C HIS A 610 1.03 11.75 27.70
N PRO A 611 1.44 12.87 28.32
CA PRO A 611 1.84 14.09 27.60
C PRO A 611 3.11 13.93 26.75
N ASN A 612 3.94 12.92 27.04
CA ASN A 612 5.14 12.59 26.27
C ASN A 612 4.89 11.51 25.20
N GLY A 613 3.65 11.05 25.07
CA GLY A 613 3.27 9.97 24.15
C GLY A 613 4.01 8.66 24.42
N PHE A 614 4.48 8.03 23.35
CA PHE A 614 5.15 6.74 23.44
C PHE A 614 6.61 6.89 23.87
N VAL A 615 6.95 6.31 25.03
CA VAL A 615 8.31 6.32 25.59
C VAL A 615 8.82 4.88 25.71
N GLN A 616 10.02 4.62 25.19
CA GLN A 616 10.73 3.37 25.44
C GLN A 616 11.49 3.48 26.76
N ILE A 617 11.34 2.48 27.62
CA ILE A 617 12.14 2.38 28.85
C ILE A 617 13.52 1.86 28.46
N GLU A 618 14.57 2.62 28.76
CA GLU A 618 15.94 2.10 28.67
C GLU A 618 16.09 0.95 29.67
N ILE A 619 16.39 -0.26 29.19
CA ILE A 619 16.81 -1.34 30.09
C ILE A 619 18.22 -0.95 30.51
N ASP A 620 18.39 -0.61 31.78
CA ASP A 620 19.71 -0.55 32.37
C ASP A 620 20.20 -2.00 32.44
N ASP A 621 20.88 -2.44 31.38
CA ASP A 621 21.56 -3.72 31.30
C ASP A 621 22.65 -3.66 32.37
N GLY A 622 22.29 -4.01 33.61
CA GLY A 622 23.13 -3.92 34.79
C GLY A 622 24.45 -4.64 34.58
N LYS A 623 25.42 -3.91 34.03
CA LYS A 623 26.81 -4.32 33.94
C LYS A 623 27.39 -4.23 35.34
N ASP A 624 27.33 -5.37 36.02
CA ASP A 624 28.29 -5.87 37.00
C ASP A 624 29.16 -4.80 37.69
N GLU A 625 28.70 -4.35 38.85
CA GLU A 625 29.57 -3.78 39.88
C GLU A 625 30.48 -4.88 40.46
N HIS A 626 31.60 -5.18 39.79
CA HIS A 626 32.76 -5.83 40.42
C HIS A 626 34.09 -5.22 39.93
N HIS A 627 34.45 -4.06 40.48
CA HIS A 627 35.66 -3.84 41.30
C HIS A 627 36.05 -2.35 41.39
N GLY A 628 35.90 -1.78 42.59
CA GLY A 628 36.96 -1.05 43.29
C GLY A 628 37.52 0.25 42.73
N GLY A 629 37.06 1.37 43.29
CA GLY A 629 37.99 2.35 43.89
C GLY A 629 38.33 3.64 43.12
N LEU A 630 38.17 4.75 43.86
CA LEU A 630 38.74 6.11 43.70
C LEU A 630 38.06 7.12 42.74
N GLN A 631 37.25 7.97 43.39
CA GLN A 631 37.30 9.45 43.40
C GLN A 631 38.06 10.17 42.26
N GLN A 632 37.36 11.00 41.45
CA GLN A 632 37.31 12.48 41.58
C GLN A 632 36.71 13.18 40.33
N ASN A 633 35.82 14.15 40.62
CA ASN A 633 35.61 15.45 39.97
C ASN A 633 35.21 15.57 38.48
N GLY A 634 33.91 15.89 38.28
CA GLY A 634 33.47 17.15 37.68
C GLY A 634 33.74 17.42 36.18
N SER A 635 32.71 17.23 35.35
CA SER A 635 32.37 18.22 34.31
C SER A 635 30.97 17.97 33.75
N VAL A 636 30.13 18.99 33.84
CA VAL A 636 28.82 19.10 33.20
C VAL A 636 29.01 19.25 31.68
N GLY A 637 28.26 18.46 30.91
CA GLY A 637 27.91 18.73 29.52
C GLY A 637 28.82 18.09 28.47
N LYS A 638 28.35 17.01 27.83
CA LYS A 638 28.65 16.69 26.42
C LYS A 638 27.70 15.62 25.84
N ARG A 639 26.87 16.09 24.90
CA ARG A 639 26.30 15.44 23.71
C ARG A 639 26.31 13.90 23.68
N ARG A 640 25.10 13.34 23.77
CA ARG A 640 24.72 12.05 23.16
C ARG A 640 24.93 12.15 21.64
N SER A 641 26.07 11.70 21.14
CA SER A 641 26.25 11.40 19.72
C SER A 641 27.11 10.16 19.58
N HIS A 642 26.54 9.16 18.89
CA HIS A 642 27.15 7.90 18.46
C HIS A 642 27.02 6.72 19.45
N LEU A 643 25.79 6.25 19.63
CA LEU A 643 25.55 4.82 19.80
C LEU A 643 25.80 4.11 18.45
N PRO A 644 26.37 2.89 18.44
CA PRO A 644 26.70 2.17 17.22
C PRO A 644 25.42 1.88 16.42
N GLN A 645 25.55 1.93 15.09
CA GLN A 645 24.51 1.60 14.11
C GLN A 645 23.89 0.22 14.40
N ARG A 646 22.89 0.17 15.30
CA ARG A 646 21.79 -0.79 15.17
C ARG A 646 21.29 -0.61 13.74
N SER A 647 21.23 -1.68 12.96
CA SER A 647 20.64 -1.64 11.61
C SER A 647 19.29 -0.94 11.72
N VAL A 648 19.22 0.31 11.26
CA VAL A 648 18.05 1.16 11.40
C VAL A 648 17.04 0.64 10.38
N MET A 649 16.33 -0.40 10.79
CA MET A 649 15.14 -0.87 10.11
C MET A 649 14.16 0.31 10.11
N ASP A 650 13.70 0.69 8.92
CA ASP A 650 12.75 1.80 8.83
C ASP A 650 11.39 1.42 9.44
N ALA A 651 10.61 2.42 9.84
CA ALA A 651 9.30 2.24 10.45
C ALA A 651 8.39 1.28 9.66
N GLY A 652 8.36 1.46 8.33
CA GLY A 652 7.57 0.64 7.43
C GLY A 652 8.08 -0.80 7.35
N GLU A 653 9.39 -1.03 7.32
CA GLU A 653 10.01 -2.36 7.39
C GLU A 653 9.62 -3.13 8.65
N ALA A 654 9.72 -2.50 9.82
CA ALA A 654 9.36 -3.14 11.07
C ALA A 654 7.87 -3.54 11.10
N MET A 655 7.02 -2.73 10.48
CA MET A 655 5.59 -2.98 10.39
C MET A 655 5.23 -4.08 9.40
N ASP A 656 5.88 -4.16 8.24
CA ASP A 656 5.68 -5.27 7.31
C ASP A 656 6.07 -6.60 7.98
N ILE A 657 7.22 -6.65 8.68
CA ILE A 657 7.64 -7.86 9.41
C ILE A 657 6.61 -8.27 10.47
N ALA A 658 6.07 -7.30 11.21
CA ALA A 658 5.00 -7.55 12.16
C ALA A 658 3.75 -8.13 11.49
N GLU A 659 3.34 -7.62 10.34
CA GLU A 659 2.21 -8.15 9.57
C GLU A 659 2.43 -9.62 9.17
N LEU A 660 3.61 -9.97 8.64
CA LEU A 660 3.93 -11.36 8.29
C LEU A 660 3.98 -12.28 9.52
N GLU A 661 4.54 -11.82 10.64
CA GLU A 661 4.56 -12.58 11.89
C GLU A 661 3.14 -12.82 12.41
N LEU A 662 2.24 -11.84 12.24
CA LEU A 662 0.83 -11.99 12.57
C LEU A 662 0.16 -13.05 11.70
N GLU A 663 0.34 -13.01 10.37
CA GLU A 663 -0.20 -14.02 9.46
C GLU A 663 0.28 -15.43 9.81
N HIS A 664 1.56 -15.55 10.19
CA HIS A 664 2.14 -16.81 10.63
C HIS A 664 1.49 -17.32 11.92
N TYR A 665 1.37 -16.44 12.92
CA TYR A 665 0.70 -16.76 14.16
C TYR A 665 -0.73 -17.27 13.90
N GLU A 666 -1.45 -16.66 12.96
CA GLU A 666 -2.79 -17.14 12.58
C GLU A 666 -2.77 -18.55 11.95
N ALA A 667 -1.83 -18.80 11.04
CA ALA A 667 -1.69 -20.12 10.40
C ALA A 667 -1.45 -21.20 11.47
N LEU A 668 -0.56 -20.92 12.43
CA LEU A 668 -0.30 -21.81 13.56
C LEU A 668 -1.54 -22.02 14.45
N GLN A 669 -2.29 -20.96 14.77
CA GLN A 669 -3.51 -21.10 15.57
C GLN A 669 -4.58 -21.93 14.84
N ARG A 670 -4.70 -21.79 13.50
CA ARG A 670 -5.58 -22.64 12.68
C ARG A 670 -5.13 -24.10 12.72
N ALA A 671 -3.83 -24.37 12.57
CA ALA A 671 -3.27 -25.72 12.64
C ALA A 671 -3.48 -26.36 14.02
N LYS A 672 -3.21 -25.62 15.12
CA LYS A 672 -3.45 -26.08 16.49
C LYS A 672 -4.91 -26.46 16.73
N ARG A 673 -5.87 -25.63 16.26
CA ARG A 673 -7.31 -25.96 16.35
C ARG A 673 -7.67 -27.23 15.58
N ARG A 674 -7.13 -27.41 14.37
CA ARG A 674 -7.34 -28.63 13.57
C ARG A 674 -6.80 -29.87 14.27
N LEU A 675 -5.57 -29.79 14.78
CA LEU A 675 -4.94 -30.88 15.52
C LEU A 675 -5.73 -31.22 16.79
N PHE A 676 -6.18 -30.21 17.54
CA PHE A 676 -7.00 -30.42 18.73
C PHE A 676 -8.30 -31.14 18.41
N ILE A 677 -9.01 -30.73 17.34
CA ILE A 677 -10.23 -31.43 16.88
C ILE A 677 -9.88 -32.88 16.54
N LEU A 678 -8.84 -33.12 15.75
CA LEU A 678 -8.43 -34.48 15.38
C LEU A 678 -8.10 -35.35 16.60
N LEU A 679 -7.39 -34.81 17.59
CA LEU A 679 -7.09 -35.52 18.84
C LEU A 679 -8.36 -35.83 19.66
N GLN A 680 -9.33 -34.91 19.72
CA GLN A 680 -10.62 -35.18 20.36
C GLN A 680 -11.37 -36.33 19.67
N TRP A 681 -11.34 -36.38 18.33
CA TRP A 681 -11.93 -37.48 17.57
C TRP A 681 -11.24 -38.81 17.85
N VAL A 682 -9.90 -38.85 17.85
CA VAL A 682 -9.13 -40.06 18.19
C VAL A 682 -9.46 -40.54 19.61
N MET A 683 -9.51 -39.63 20.58
CA MET A 683 -9.87 -39.96 21.97
C MET A 683 -11.32 -40.48 22.09
N LEU A 684 -12.27 -39.92 21.34
CA LEU A 684 -13.65 -40.42 21.32
C LEU A 684 -13.74 -41.82 20.69
N GLY A 685 -12.99 -42.07 19.62
CA GLY A 685 -12.87 -43.40 19.00
C GLY A 685 -12.29 -44.44 19.97
N GLN A 686 -11.23 -44.08 20.69
CA GLN A 686 -10.64 -44.96 21.72
C GLN A 686 -11.59 -45.22 22.90
N ARG A 687 -12.37 -44.22 23.33
CA ARG A 687 -13.40 -44.40 24.39
C ARG A 687 -14.53 -45.30 23.94
N ARG A 688 -14.95 -45.25 22.67
CA ARG A 688 -15.93 -46.19 22.10
C ARG A 688 -15.39 -47.62 22.11
N LYS A 689 -14.14 -47.83 21.68
CA LYS A 689 -13.48 -49.15 21.75
C LYS A 689 -13.37 -49.70 23.18
N LYS A 690 -13.09 -48.85 24.17
CA LYS A 690 -13.05 -49.26 25.59
C LYS A 690 -14.42 -49.55 26.21
N ARG A 691 -15.51 -48.98 25.68
CA ARG A 691 -16.87 -49.22 26.18
C ARG A 691 -17.57 -50.38 25.48
N GLY A 692 -17.14 -50.76 24.28
CA GLY A 692 -17.61 -51.94 23.55
C GLY A 692 -16.86 -53.23 23.90
N GLY A 693 -16.52 -53.43 25.17
CA GLY A 693 -16.13 -54.76 25.63
C GLY A 693 -17.40 -55.60 25.79
N VAL A 694 -17.42 -56.77 25.15
CA VAL A 694 -18.53 -57.75 25.09
C VAL A 694 -19.55 -57.47 23.98
N ASP A 695 -19.13 -57.65 22.73
CA ASP A 695 -19.72 -58.64 21.80
C ASP A 695 -18.97 -58.56 20.46
N GLU A 696 -18.34 -59.67 20.05
CA GLU A 696 -17.72 -59.84 18.74
C GLU A 696 -18.78 -59.80 17.63
N VAL A 697 -19.20 -58.60 17.23
CA VAL A 697 -19.89 -58.41 15.94
C VAL A 697 -18.95 -57.62 15.05
N GLY A 698 -18.55 -58.23 13.93
CA GLY A 698 -17.49 -57.81 13.02
C GLY A 698 -17.44 -56.30 12.79
N PHE A 699 -16.49 -55.64 13.48
CA PHE A 699 -16.27 -54.21 13.35
C PHE A 699 -15.37 -53.97 12.13
N ASP A 700 -15.97 -53.59 11.01
CA ASP A 700 -15.24 -53.31 9.78
C ASP A 700 -14.39 -52.03 9.92
N LYS A 701 -13.12 -52.21 10.26
CA LYS A 701 -12.12 -51.13 10.38
C LYS A 701 -11.97 -50.32 9.09
N LYS A 702 -12.30 -50.89 7.93
CA LYS A 702 -12.23 -50.22 6.63
C LYS A 702 -13.32 -49.14 6.53
N ALA A 703 -14.54 -49.46 6.94
CA ALA A 703 -15.67 -48.52 6.93
C ALA A 703 -15.47 -47.32 7.87
N GLU A 704 -14.80 -47.49 9.02
CA GLU A 704 -14.53 -46.37 9.96
C GLU A 704 -13.39 -45.46 9.47
N SER A 705 -12.35 -46.05 8.88
CA SER A 705 -11.29 -45.30 8.17
C SER A 705 -11.85 -44.49 7.01
N GLU A 706 -12.75 -45.08 6.23
CA GLU A 706 -13.37 -44.43 5.07
C GLU A 706 -14.33 -43.31 5.48
N LYS A 707 -15.10 -43.49 6.56
CA LYS A 707 -15.92 -42.41 7.17
C LYS A 707 -15.06 -41.25 7.68
N THR A 708 -13.90 -41.54 8.26
CA THR A 708 -12.96 -40.51 8.73
C THR A 708 -12.38 -39.73 7.55
N ARG A 709 -12.00 -40.42 6.47
CA ARG A 709 -11.54 -39.80 5.21
C ARG A 709 -12.64 -38.95 4.57
N GLN A 710 -13.86 -39.47 4.45
CA GLN A 710 -15.00 -38.73 3.89
C GLN A 710 -15.30 -37.47 4.71
N PHE A 711 -15.25 -37.55 6.05
CA PHE A 711 -15.46 -36.40 6.91
C PHE A 711 -14.38 -35.34 6.77
N LEU A 712 -13.09 -35.72 6.73
CA LEU A 712 -11.99 -34.79 6.49
C LEU A 712 -12.15 -34.09 5.13
N HIS A 713 -12.50 -34.85 4.10
CA HIS A 713 -12.76 -34.35 2.76
C HIS A 713 -13.97 -33.39 2.74
N GLU A 714 -15.03 -33.69 3.51
CA GLU A 714 -16.19 -32.81 3.65
C GLU A 714 -15.87 -31.53 4.43
N LEU A 715 -15.00 -31.62 5.45
CA LEU A 715 -14.53 -30.45 6.21
C LEU A 715 -13.66 -29.54 5.33
N GLU A 716 -12.79 -30.13 4.50
CA GLU A 716 -12.01 -29.41 3.50
C GLU A 716 -12.91 -28.77 2.44
N ARG A 717 -13.92 -29.50 1.95
CA ARG A 717 -14.93 -28.98 1.03
C ARG A 717 -15.69 -27.81 1.63
N LYS A 718 -16.19 -27.93 2.87
CA LYS A 718 -16.91 -26.85 3.58
C LYS A 718 -16.01 -25.64 3.84
N ASN A 719 -14.71 -25.82 4.07
CA ASN A 719 -13.76 -24.72 4.19
C ASN A 719 -13.47 -24.04 2.85
N ARG A 720 -13.31 -24.80 1.77
CA ARG A 720 -13.20 -24.25 0.40
C ARG A 720 -14.46 -23.48 0.06
N GLU A 721 -15.65 -24.03 0.34
CA GLU A 721 -16.93 -23.34 0.16
C GLU A 721 -17.08 -22.11 1.04
N SER A 722 -16.61 -22.12 2.28
CA SER A 722 -16.63 -20.94 3.16
C SER A 722 -15.71 -19.83 2.62
N SER A 723 -14.55 -20.21 2.10
CA SER A 723 -13.60 -19.30 1.47
C SER A 723 -14.15 -18.73 0.15
N LEU A 724 -14.81 -19.59 -0.65
CA LEU A 724 -15.48 -19.21 -1.89
C LEU A 724 -16.76 -18.38 -1.65
N ARG A 725 -17.55 -18.65 -0.61
CA ARG A 725 -18.73 -17.86 -0.23
C ARG A 725 -18.36 -16.46 0.25
N ARG A 726 -17.25 -16.33 0.99
CA ARG A 726 -16.65 -15.01 1.30
C ARG A 726 -16.23 -14.27 0.01
N GLY A 727 -15.81 -15.00 -1.03
CA GLY A 727 -15.52 -14.45 -2.36
C GLY A 727 -16.77 -14.11 -3.19
N SER A 728 -17.82 -14.93 -3.14
CA SER A 728 -19.03 -14.76 -3.97
C SER A 728 -19.96 -13.65 -3.45
N HIS A 729 -20.01 -13.41 -2.13
CA HIS A 729 -20.64 -12.19 -1.59
C HIS A 729 -19.89 -10.91 -2.00
N ASN A 730 -18.58 -10.97 -2.29
CA ASN A 730 -17.86 -9.84 -2.88
C ASN A 730 -18.29 -9.60 -4.32
N ALA A 731 -18.38 -10.63 -5.16
CA ALA A 731 -18.73 -10.48 -6.58
C ALA A 731 -20.11 -9.83 -6.79
N ASN A 732 -21.10 -10.15 -5.95
CA ASN A 732 -22.45 -9.57 -6.06
C ASN A 732 -22.54 -8.10 -5.60
N ASN A 733 -21.67 -7.65 -4.69
CA ASN A 733 -21.59 -6.25 -4.29
C ASN A 733 -20.80 -5.43 -5.31
N THR A 734 -19.66 -5.95 -5.79
CA THR A 734 -18.84 -5.28 -6.81
C THR A 734 -19.53 -5.22 -8.17
N ALA A 735 -20.27 -6.26 -8.57
CA ALA A 735 -21.09 -6.22 -9.79
C ALA A 735 -22.28 -5.25 -9.70
N ARG A 736 -22.70 -4.86 -8.48
CA ARG A 736 -23.71 -3.81 -8.26
C ARG A 736 -23.12 -2.42 -8.48
N ASP A 737 -21.88 -2.21 -8.04
CA ASP A 737 -21.12 -0.97 -8.28
C ASP A 737 -20.69 -0.84 -9.76
N ASP A 738 -20.26 -1.94 -10.39
CA ASP A 738 -19.84 -1.92 -11.80
C ASP A 738 -21.04 -1.79 -12.77
N LYS A 739 -22.24 -2.31 -12.43
CA LYS A 739 -23.44 -2.12 -13.26
C LYS A 739 -23.94 -0.67 -13.31
N GLN A 740 -23.62 0.16 -12.32
CA GLN A 740 -23.88 1.61 -12.40
C GLN A 740 -22.92 2.33 -13.35
N THR A 741 -21.83 1.68 -13.78
CA THR A 741 -20.77 2.31 -14.59
C THR A 741 -20.92 2.02 -16.10
N ILE A 742 -21.78 1.07 -16.52
CA ILE A 742 -21.95 0.69 -17.94
C ILE A 742 -23.17 1.37 -18.61
N THR A 743 -23.99 2.10 -17.85
CA THR A 743 -25.08 2.94 -18.39
C THR A 743 -24.90 4.40 -17.99
N GLY A 744 -23.80 5.00 -18.42
CA GLY A 744 -23.48 6.43 -18.23
C GLY A 744 -22.66 6.95 -19.40
#